data_AF-A0A9E8LWP4-F1
#
_entry.id   AF-A0A9E8LWP4-F1
#
_cell.length_a   1.000
_cell.length_b   1.000
_cell.length_c   1.000
_cell.angle_alpha   90.00
_cell.angle_beta   90.00
_cell.angle_gamma   90.00
#
_symmetry.space_group_name_H-M   'P 1'
#
loop_
_entity.id
_entity.type
_entity.pdbx_description
1 polymer ?
#
loop_
_entity_poly.entity_id
_entity_poly.type
_entity_poly.pdbx_seq_one_letter_code
_entity_poly.pdbx_strand_id
1 'polypeptide(L)'
;MAFIHLDTYSAYSLLESTVMPEELVLEAKKRGYKAVALADKNVLYGVIPFYKACLKHGMKPVIGLTVDVLSEAGEVHPFILFAKTYIGYQNLMKISSAIQTKSPKGIPIKWFAHYRQDLFAVAPAEKGEIDQLLLDGQWERAVTTAKEYKTFFEEGSFFLSIGAEIDREKKQLTDSVLQLSKETGIPIVPVTSVRFLNAEDHFAWKCLLAIKANVPIDQIETDPKAKEFYLKSEKEINVLFQSYPFVVQNLERMVSECDVHFSFHQRLLPKYPVRDVRSDEYLKALCEKGLQERVAEPSDSYWKRLAYELDVINRMGYSDYFLIVWDFVRYAKENGMIVGPGRGSAAGSLVAFVLGITDVDPLKYELLFERFLNPERVTMPDIDIDFPDHRRDEVIRYVVKKYGENCVAQIITFGTFAAKAALRDVARMFGLSNQELGQLSKAIPSKLGITLDEALKESPSLQKFVQHERYKQIYQIAKKIEGLPRHTSTHAAGVIISDRSLIDTVPLQKGSSDTLLTQYPMGVLEELGLLKMDFLGLRNLSLMEHILQNIKKTTGKRIRLKDIPFDDHKTFLLLQEGKTTGVFQLESEGMRNVLKKLKPNEFEDIVAVNALYRPGPMSNIPVYIDRKHGKEQVAYPHPNLEPILKKTYGVIVYQEQIMQVASKFAGFTLGEADLLRRAVSKKKREILDHERNHFVSGAKQNGYSEKVANDLYDIIVHFADYGFNRSHAVAYSMIAFQLAYLKAHYPLHFMAALLTSVIGNEEKIAEYIVELKQFGYSVKGPSINRSEYRFLVENDGIRLSLAAIKGVGIQALREIMRARKERSFRDLFDFCLRVSLKTVNRKTMEHLIYAGAFDEFQQDRAVLLASLDAAIEHAHLMKPEDGQIQFLSDDGLDFQPKYTKVDPIPTHLKLKYEQEVLGLFISEHPVSMYRNVFYRYRCKKLAELQFQERKNTVLVYVSDVHKLRTKKGEAMAFLQVSDETGDLQAVAFPNVYRKYSNLFQNGQVLLVFGILESRNDKRQLIIRDVQSAETLQQKLKDARLFIRIVEEEGEREKLFDLKKILKHHRGKTPVILFYARERRTVQLSEQYWIDLGSEGIAKLKRLFGDDNVIVQ
;
A
#
# COMPACT_ATOMS: atom_id res chain seq x y z
N MET A 1 -9.61 -24.91 45.94
CA MET A 1 -8.77 -23.82 46.45
C MET A 1 -8.44 -22.97 45.23
N ALA A 2 -8.67 -21.66 45.26
CA ALA A 2 -8.58 -20.84 44.06
C ALA A 2 -7.14 -20.41 43.75
N PHE A 3 -6.31 -21.37 43.33
CA PHE A 3 -5.02 -21.04 42.72
C PHE A 3 -5.23 -20.34 41.36
N ILE A 4 -4.33 -19.43 40.99
CA ILE A 4 -4.21 -18.88 39.64
C ILE A 4 -2.74 -18.76 39.23
N HIS A 5 -2.46 -18.81 37.93
CA HIS A 5 -1.11 -18.58 37.39
C HIS A 5 -0.81 -17.08 37.33
N LEU A 6 0.20 -16.62 38.08
CA LEU A 6 0.55 -15.19 38.15
C LEU A 6 1.42 -14.72 36.96
N ASP A 7 2.36 -15.54 36.48
CA ASP A 7 3.22 -15.19 35.35
C ASP A 7 2.61 -15.67 34.02
N THR A 8 1.48 -15.08 33.64
CA THR A 8 0.73 -15.49 32.44
C THR A 8 0.88 -14.47 31.33
N TYR A 9 1.49 -14.88 30.21
CA TYR A 9 1.62 -14.04 29.01
C TYR A 9 0.58 -14.43 27.98
N SER A 10 -0.07 -13.44 27.39
CA SER A 10 -0.84 -13.64 26.16
C SER A 10 0.05 -13.44 24.93
N ALA A 11 -0.47 -13.76 23.75
CA ALA A 11 0.19 -13.53 22.48
C ALA A 11 0.54 -12.06 22.23
N TYR A 12 -0.03 -11.14 23.01
CA TYR A 12 0.33 -9.72 22.99
C TYR A 12 1.68 -9.42 23.64
N SER A 13 2.25 -10.33 24.45
CA SER A 13 3.69 -10.43 24.63
C SER A 13 4.29 -10.96 23.33
N LEU A 14 4.45 -10.06 22.35
CA LEU A 14 4.64 -10.39 20.94
C LEU A 14 5.79 -11.39 20.74
N LEU A 15 5.47 -12.51 20.06
CA LEU A 15 6.38 -13.61 19.75
C LEU A 15 6.95 -14.35 20.99
N GLU A 16 6.38 -14.15 22.18
CA GLU A 16 6.79 -14.83 23.43
C GLU A 16 5.72 -15.75 24.02
N SER A 17 4.51 -15.77 23.47
CA SER A 17 3.41 -16.62 23.91
C SER A 17 2.48 -16.96 22.74
N THR A 18 1.87 -18.14 22.78
CA THR A 18 0.85 -18.57 21.81
C THR A 18 -0.58 -18.34 22.29
N VAL A 19 -0.76 -17.77 23.49
CA VAL A 19 -2.04 -17.77 24.20
C VAL A 19 -2.89 -16.56 23.84
N MET A 20 -4.04 -16.74 23.19
CA MET A 20 -4.98 -15.63 22.99
C MET A 20 -5.80 -15.36 24.28
N PRO A 21 -6.11 -14.09 24.62
CA PRO A 21 -6.85 -13.77 25.84
C PRO A 21 -8.19 -14.49 26.02
N GLU A 22 -9.00 -14.62 24.96
CA GLU A 22 -10.30 -15.32 25.05
C GLU A 22 -10.11 -16.84 25.25
N GLU A 23 -9.12 -17.43 24.58
CA GLU A 23 -8.80 -18.86 24.73
C GLU A 23 -8.27 -19.19 26.12
N LEU A 24 -7.44 -18.32 26.70
CA LEU A 24 -6.97 -18.43 28.09
C LEU A 24 -8.12 -18.54 29.07
N VAL A 25 -9.11 -17.64 28.97
CA VAL A 25 -10.27 -17.61 29.88
C VAL A 25 -11.12 -18.88 29.72
N LEU A 26 -11.40 -19.27 28.47
CA LEU A 26 -12.17 -20.47 28.17
C LEU A 26 -11.51 -21.74 28.70
N GLU A 27 -10.21 -21.88 28.48
CA GLU A 27 -9.47 -23.07 28.87
C GLU A 27 -9.24 -23.12 30.39
N ALA A 28 -8.98 -21.98 31.03
CA ALA A 28 -8.94 -21.87 32.49
C ALA A 28 -10.28 -22.31 33.11
N LYS A 29 -11.41 -21.83 32.56
CA LYS A 29 -12.74 -22.25 33.05
C LYS A 29 -12.96 -23.75 32.93
N LYS A 30 -12.58 -24.36 31.79
CA LYS A 30 -12.68 -25.82 31.61
C LYS A 30 -11.82 -26.61 32.61
N ARG A 31 -10.66 -26.05 33.00
CA ARG A 31 -9.72 -26.64 33.96
C ARG A 31 -10.09 -26.40 35.43
N GLY A 32 -11.25 -25.78 35.70
CA GLY A 32 -11.82 -25.62 37.05
C GLY A 32 -11.53 -24.27 37.71
N TYR A 33 -10.79 -23.37 37.05
CA TYR A 33 -10.47 -22.07 37.61
C TYR A 33 -11.71 -21.18 37.77
N LYS A 34 -11.69 -20.31 38.79
CA LYS A 34 -12.71 -19.26 39.03
C LYS A 34 -12.18 -17.85 38.78
N ALA A 35 -10.87 -17.69 38.78
CA ALA A 35 -10.15 -16.46 38.50
C ALA A 35 -9.00 -16.76 37.55
N VAL A 36 -8.52 -15.77 36.83
CA VAL A 36 -7.35 -15.90 35.95
C VAL A 36 -6.59 -14.58 35.94
N ALA A 37 -5.26 -14.65 35.88
CA ALA A 37 -4.37 -13.50 35.81
C ALA A 37 -3.81 -13.34 34.38
N LEU A 38 -3.60 -12.10 33.97
CA LEU A 38 -2.83 -11.74 32.78
C LEU A 38 -1.76 -10.73 33.18
N ALA A 39 -0.50 -11.01 32.85
CA ALA A 39 0.65 -10.16 33.18
C ALA A 39 1.64 -10.12 32.01
N ASP A 40 1.19 -9.57 30.87
CA ASP A 40 2.02 -9.40 29.68
C ASP A 40 3.30 -8.58 29.98
N LYS A 41 4.35 -8.80 29.18
CA LYS A 41 5.66 -8.19 29.41
C LYS A 41 5.72 -6.75 28.92
N ASN A 42 5.90 -5.80 29.84
CA ASN A 42 6.08 -4.36 29.61
C ASN A 42 4.95 -3.64 28.85
N VAL A 43 3.88 -4.35 28.48
CA VAL A 43 2.79 -3.86 27.63
C VAL A 43 1.44 -4.29 28.18
N LEU A 44 0.39 -3.54 27.84
CA LEU A 44 -0.97 -3.79 28.32
C LEU A 44 -1.95 -4.11 27.18
N TYR A 45 -1.48 -4.41 25.97
CA TYR A 45 -2.32 -4.59 24.76
C TYR A 45 -3.52 -5.52 24.98
N GLY A 46 -3.30 -6.64 25.69
CA GLY A 46 -4.29 -7.71 25.86
C GLY A 46 -5.32 -7.49 26.98
N VAL A 47 -5.17 -6.45 27.82
CA VAL A 47 -5.97 -6.29 29.06
C VAL A 47 -7.46 -6.14 28.80
N ILE A 48 -7.88 -5.27 27.88
CA ILE A 48 -9.31 -5.04 27.63
C ILE A 48 -9.98 -6.27 26.99
N PRO A 49 -9.43 -6.91 25.94
CA PRO A 49 -9.96 -8.17 25.43
C PRO A 49 -10.06 -9.26 26.52
N PHE A 50 -9.03 -9.39 27.36
CA PHE A 50 -9.00 -10.33 28.48
C PHE A 50 -10.11 -10.06 29.50
N TYR A 51 -10.25 -8.80 29.94
CA TYR A 51 -11.26 -8.38 30.90
C TYR A 51 -12.67 -8.69 30.40
N LYS A 52 -12.96 -8.33 29.14
CA LYS A 52 -14.26 -8.62 28.51
C LYS A 52 -14.54 -10.12 28.40
N ALA A 53 -13.53 -10.92 28.04
CA ALA A 53 -13.66 -12.37 28.00
C ALA A 53 -13.96 -12.95 29.39
N CYS A 54 -13.29 -12.46 30.44
CA CYS A 54 -13.55 -12.86 31.82
C CYS A 54 -15.00 -12.60 32.23
N LEU A 55 -15.50 -11.38 31.99
CA LEU A 55 -16.89 -11.02 32.29
C LEU A 55 -17.90 -11.88 31.52
N LYS A 56 -17.67 -12.05 30.21
CA LYS A 56 -18.52 -12.88 29.33
C LYS A 56 -18.64 -14.33 29.83
N HIS A 57 -17.58 -14.87 30.42
CA HIS A 57 -17.53 -16.25 30.88
C HIS A 57 -17.71 -16.42 32.40
N GLY A 58 -17.98 -15.34 33.15
CA GLY A 58 -18.17 -15.37 34.60
C GLY A 58 -16.92 -15.73 35.39
N MET A 59 -15.75 -15.34 34.89
CA MET A 59 -14.44 -15.54 35.52
C MET A 59 -13.98 -14.22 36.15
N LYS A 60 -13.33 -14.27 37.32
CA LYS A 60 -12.74 -13.07 37.94
C LYS A 60 -11.43 -12.68 37.23
N PRO A 61 -11.32 -11.48 36.62
CA PRO A 61 -10.08 -11.01 36.01
C PRO A 61 -9.11 -10.49 37.08
N VAL A 62 -7.83 -10.88 36.98
CA VAL A 62 -6.74 -10.29 37.75
C VAL A 62 -5.77 -9.64 36.75
N ILE A 63 -5.65 -8.31 36.83
CA ILE A 63 -4.94 -7.51 35.83
C ILE A 63 -3.54 -7.19 36.35
N GLY A 64 -2.53 -7.58 35.58
CA GLY A 64 -1.14 -7.35 35.94
C GLY A 64 -0.26 -6.93 34.77
N LEU A 65 1.02 -6.76 35.10
CA LEU A 65 2.08 -6.36 34.19
C LEU A 65 3.39 -6.98 34.68
N THR A 66 4.05 -7.76 33.82
CA THR A 66 5.44 -8.16 34.08
C THR A 66 6.34 -7.05 33.60
N VAL A 67 7.10 -6.42 34.50
CA VAL A 67 7.89 -5.23 34.23
C VAL A 67 9.37 -5.49 34.38
N ASP A 68 10.15 -5.06 33.39
CA ASP A 68 11.61 -4.98 33.48
C ASP A 68 12.00 -3.71 34.26
N VAL A 69 12.72 -3.85 35.38
CA VAL A 69 13.19 -2.76 36.24
C VAL A 69 14.70 -2.63 36.12
N LEU A 70 15.18 -1.41 35.85
CA LEU A 70 16.60 -1.10 35.70
C LEU A 70 17.19 -0.66 37.05
N SER A 71 18.14 -1.43 37.57
CA SER A 71 18.88 -1.12 38.79
C SER A 71 19.84 0.07 38.59
N GLU A 72 20.35 0.64 39.68
CA GLU A 72 21.37 1.70 39.58
C GLU A 72 22.67 1.22 38.92
N ALA A 73 22.98 -0.08 39.03
CA ALA A 73 24.12 -0.71 38.39
C ALA A 73 23.91 -0.97 36.88
N GLY A 74 22.70 -0.70 36.35
CA GLY A 74 22.35 -0.91 34.94
C GLY A 74 21.91 -2.34 34.60
N GLU A 75 21.70 -3.18 35.61
CA GLU A 75 21.14 -4.53 35.45
C GLU A 75 19.61 -4.46 35.35
N VAL A 76 19.02 -5.44 34.67
CA VAL A 76 17.57 -5.49 34.45
C VAL A 76 16.98 -6.67 35.21
N HIS A 77 16.10 -6.38 36.15
CA HIS A 77 15.44 -7.36 37.02
C HIS A 77 13.92 -7.30 36.84
N PRO A 78 13.23 -8.42 36.60
CA PRO A 78 11.79 -8.42 36.40
C PRO A 78 11.01 -8.33 37.73
N PHE A 79 9.83 -7.70 37.69
CA PHE A 79 8.79 -7.77 38.72
C PHE A 79 7.46 -8.13 38.09
N ILE A 80 6.57 -8.80 38.84
CA ILE A 80 5.18 -9.00 38.40
C ILE A 80 4.29 -8.11 39.27
N LEU A 81 3.59 -7.18 38.64
CA LEU A 81 2.68 -6.26 39.32
C LEU A 81 1.22 -6.65 39.09
N PHE A 82 0.36 -6.45 40.07
CA PHE A 82 -1.10 -6.60 39.95
C PHE A 82 -1.84 -5.39 40.50
N ALA A 83 -2.88 -4.96 39.79
CA ALA A 83 -3.72 -3.85 40.22
C ALA A 83 -4.76 -4.31 41.24
N LYS A 84 -4.76 -3.67 42.42
CA LYS A 84 -5.81 -3.85 43.45
C LYS A 84 -7.11 -3.19 43.00
N THR A 85 -7.02 -1.97 42.48
CA THR A 85 -8.15 -1.15 42.05
C THR A 85 -7.87 -0.51 40.68
N TYR A 86 -8.81 0.29 40.18
CA TYR A 86 -8.56 1.10 38.98
C TYR A 86 -7.38 2.07 39.14
N ILE A 87 -7.10 2.58 40.35
CA ILE A 87 -5.94 3.45 40.62
C ILE A 87 -4.64 2.65 40.41
N GLY A 88 -4.59 1.41 40.91
CA GLY A 88 -3.49 0.49 40.64
C GLY A 88 -3.29 0.27 39.13
N TYR A 89 -4.39 0.06 38.39
CA TYR A 89 -4.33 -0.08 36.94
C TYR A 89 -3.81 1.20 36.24
N GLN A 90 -4.15 2.40 36.71
CA GLN A 90 -3.55 3.64 36.21
C GLN A 90 -2.04 3.69 36.43
N ASN A 91 -1.54 3.18 37.56
CA ASN A 91 -0.10 3.05 37.79
C ASN A 91 0.53 2.04 36.82
N LEU A 92 -0.12 0.91 36.53
CA LEU A 92 0.35 -0.02 35.48
C LEU A 92 0.45 0.66 34.11
N MET A 93 -0.55 1.48 33.74
CA MET A 93 -0.53 2.24 32.49
C MET A 93 0.64 3.21 32.42
N LYS A 94 0.91 3.94 33.51
CA LYS A 94 2.05 4.87 33.62
C LYS A 94 3.39 4.16 33.51
N ILE A 95 3.55 3.03 34.20
CA ILE A 95 4.78 2.21 34.16
C ILE A 95 5.01 1.69 32.73
N SER A 96 4.02 1.04 32.13
CA SER A 96 4.13 0.53 30.75
C SER A 96 4.43 1.66 29.76
N SER A 97 3.77 2.80 29.91
CA SER A 97 4.02 3.97 29.06
C SER A 97 5.44 4.50 29.22
N ALA A 98 5.96 4.59 30.45
CA ALA A 98 7.32 5.07 30.70
C ALA A 98 8.38 4.16 30.05
N ILE A 99 8.20 2.85 30.10
CA ILE A 99 9.09 1.88 29.47
C ILE A 99 9.05 2.02 27.95
N GLN A 100 7.84 2.06 27.38
CA GLN A 100 7.65 2.08 25.94
C GLN A 100 7.96 3.43 25.27
N THR A 101 8.20 4.49 26.06
CA THR A 101 8.47 5.84 25.53
C THR A 101 9.83 6.40 25.95
N LYS A 102 10.18 6.30 27.23
CA LYS A 102 11.35 6.99 27.84
C LYS A 102 12.49 6.03 28.17
N SER A 103 12.21 4.82 28.63
CA SER A 103 13.24 3.88 29.11
C SER A 103 13.00 2.46 28.57
N PRO A 104 13.33 2.18 27.30
CA PRO A 104 13.00 0.93 26.62
C PRO A 104 13.73 -0.31 27.17
N LYS A 105 14.81 -0.12 27.95
CA LYS A 105 15.52 -1.23 28.61
C LYS A 105 14.85 -1.68 29.91
N GLY A 106 13.90 -0.91 30.43
CA GLY A 106 13.26 -1.15 31.73
C GLY A 106 13.07 0.16 32.49
N ILE A 107 12.11 0.19 33.43
CA ILE A 107 11.84 1.38 34.23
C ILE A 107 12.95 1.56 35.28
N PRO A 108 13.58 2.76 35.40
CA PRO A 108 14.57 2.99 36.44
C PRO A 108 13.97 2.77 37.84
N ILE A 109 14.70 2.11 38.74
CA ILE A 109 14.23 1.76 40.10
C ILE A 109 13.71 2.99 40.87
N LYS A 110 14.33 4.17 40.68
CA LYS A 110 13.88 5.44 41.28
C LYS A 110 12.49 5.86 40.81
N TRP A 111 12.19 5.65 39.53
CA TRP A 111 10.86 5.97 38.99
C TRP A 111 9.85 4.93 39.44
N PHE A 112 10.26 3.66 39.43
CA PHE A 112 9.45 2.54 39.89
C PHE A 112 8.93 2.74 41.33
N ALA A 113 9.78 3.18 42.25
CA ALA A 113 9.42 3.45 43.64
C ALA A 113 8.33 4.53 43.83
N HIS A 114 8.09 5.37 42.82
CA HIS A 114 7.00 6.36 42.86
C HIS A 114 5.62 5.78 42.47
N TYR A 115 5.58 4.64 41.78
CA TYR A 115 4.35 3.98 41.33
C TYR A 115 3.96 2.86 42.30
N ARG A 116 3.52 3.22 43.50
CA ARG A 116 3.30 2.25 44.60
C ARG A 116 1.86 2.04 45.05
N GLN A 117 0.99 3.01 44.78
CA GLN A 117 -0.38 3.01 45.29
C GLN A 117 -1.23 1.92 44.63
N ASP A 118 -2.02 1.20 45.43
CA ASP A 118 -2.97 0.17 44.97
C ASP A 118 -2.36 -0.93 44.07
N LEU A 119 -1.09 -1.27 44.29
CA LEU A 119 -0.38 -2.31 43.56
C LEU A 119 0.11 -3.42 44.48
N PHE A 120 -0.07 -4.65 44.04
CA PHE A 120 0.71 -5.79 44.54
C PHE A 120 1.94 -5.99 43.67
N ALA A 121 3.08 -6.28 44.29
CA ALA A 121 4.32 -6.57 43.61
C ALA A 121 4.88 -7.91 44.06
N VAL A 122 5.24 -8.75 43.10
CA VAL A 122 5.80 -10.08 43.31
C VAL A 122 7.20 -10.10 42.72
N ALA A 123 8.20 -10.40 43.56
CA ALA A 123 9.54 -10.74 43.10
C ALA A 123 9.49 -12.13 42.43
N PRO A 124 9.74 -12.24 41.11
CA PRO A 124 9.51 -13.47 40.37
C PRO A 124 10.55 -14.53 40.72
N ALA A 125 10.06 -15.74 40.96
CA ALA A 125 10.89 -16.89 41.31
C ALA A 125 11.96 -17.14 40.23
N GLU A 126 13.16 -17.48 40.66
CA GLU A 126 14.35 -17.85 39.86
C GLU A 126 14.95 -16.69 39.03
N LYS A 127 14.17 -15.66 38.68
CA LYS A 127 14.57 -14.58 37.76
C LYS A 127 14.75 -13.23 38.43
N GLY A 128 14.20 -13.02 39.61
CA GLY A 128 14.31 -11.77 40.35
C GLY A 128 15.70 -11.58 40.98
N GLU A 129 16.07 -10.33 41.23
CA GLU A 129 17.35 -9.97 41.85
C GLU A 129 17.59 -10.68 43.18
N ILE A 130 16.54 -10.78 44.02
CA ILE A 130 16.63 -11.43 45.34
C ILE A 130 17.01 -12.90 45.17
N ASP A 131 16.37 -13.62 44.25
CA ASP A 131 16.63 -15.04 44.01
C ASP A 131 18.02 -15.26 43.43
N GLN A 132 18.48 -14.39 42.53
CA GLN A 132 19.84 -14.44 41.98
C GLN A 132 20.89 -14.22 43.09
N LEU A 133 20.66 -13.25 43.99
CA LEU A 133 21.54 -13.03 45.15
C LEU A 133 21.57 -14.25 46.09
N LEU A 134 20.44 -14.93 46.28
CA LEU A 134 20.37 -16.16 47.09
C LEU A 134 21.14 -17.31 46.42
N LEU A 135 21.01 -17.50 45.11
CA LEU A 135 21.75 -18.51 44.34
C LEU A 135 23.27 -18.24 44.37
N ASP A 136 23.67 -16.96 44.32
CA ASP A 136 25.07 -16.54 44.42
C ASP A 136 25.63 -16.60 45.86
N GLY A 137 24.81 -16.99 46.84
CA GLY A 137 25.21 -17.08 48.26
C GLY A 137 25.33 -15.74 48.99
N GLN A 138 24.81 -14.65 48.43
CA GLN A 138 24.92 -13.28 48.96
C GLN A 138 23.76 -12.94 49.93
N TRP A 139 23.64 -13.69 51.04
CA TRP A 139 22.52 -13.59 51.99
C TRP A 139 22.24 -12.18 52.52
N GLU A 140 23.25 -11.48 53.04
CA GLU A 140 23.07 -10.14 53.64
C GLU A 140 22.54 -9.11 52.62
N ARG A 141 22.99 -9.22 51.36
CA ARG A 141 22.48 -8.37 50.28
C ARG A 141 21.04 -8.74 49.94
N ALA A 142 20.71 -10.04 49.84
CA ALA A 142 19.34 -10.47 49.60
C ALA A 142 18.37 -9.97 50.69
N VAL A 143 18.75 -10.02 51.97
CA VAL A 143 17.97 -9.47 53.10
C VAL A 143 17.77 -7.96 52.97
N THR A 144 18.84 -7.24 52.64
CA THR A 144 18.81 -5.77 52.49
C THR A 144 17.92 -5.35 51.33
N THR A 145 18.10 -5.96 50.16
CA THR A 145 17.31 -5.71 48.95
C THR A 145 15.83 -6.05 49.17
N ALA A 146 15.52 -7.18 49.83
CA ALA A 146 14.14 -7.55 50.13
C ALA A 146 13.45 -6.54 51.06
N LYS A 147 14.16 -6.03 52.08
CA LYS A 147 13.64 -4.98 52.97
C LYS A 147 13.45 -3.66 52.22
N GLU A 148 14.39 -3.28 51.36
CA GLU A 148 14.29 -2.08 50.52
C GLU A 148 13.05 -2.16 49.61
N TYR A 149 12.87 -3.25 48.87
CA TYR A 149 11.72 -3.45 47.98
C TYR A 149 10.39 -3.46 48.74
N LYS A 150 10.36 -4.02 49.95
CA LYS A 150 9.20 -3.93 50.84
C LYS A 150 8.80 -2.48 51.13
N THR A 151 9.76 -1.56 51.29
CA THR A 151 9.46 -0.13 51.58
C THR A 151 8.90 0.66 50.39
N PHE A 152 9.06 0.15 49.17
CA PHE A 152 8.52 0.82 47.99
C PHE A 152 7.00 0.73 47.92
N PHE A 153 6.40 -0.35 48.43
CA PHE A 153 4.97 -0.63 48.32
C PHE A 153 4.24 -0.40 49.65
N GLU A 154 2.91 -0.37 49.59
CA GLU A 154 2.07 -0.35 50.79
C GLU A 154 2.32 -1.59 51.67
N GLU A 155 2.16 -1.43 52.98
CA GLU A 155 2.31 -2.52 53.95
C GLU A 155 1.54 -3.77 53.48
N GLY A 156 2.21 -4.93 53.47
CA GLY A 156 1.61 -6.20 53.06
C GLY A 156 1.34 -6.36 51.55
N SER A 157 1.86 -5.48 50.69
CA SER A 157 1.65 -5.51 49.23
C SER A 157 2.84 -6.00 48.41
N PHE A 158 3.99 -6.24 49.04
CA PHE A 158 5.15 -6.88 48.41
C PHE A 158 5.25 -8.36 48.81
N PHE A 159 5.52 -9.24 47.84
CA PHE A 159 5.60 -10.68 48.04
C PHE A 159 6.90 -11.24 47.46
N LEU A 160 7.50 -12.17 48.20
CA LEU A 160 8.46 -13.13 47.64
C LEU A 160 7.69 -14.23 46.90
N SER A 161 8.38 -14.98 46.04
CA SER A 161 7.72 -16.12 45.40
C SER A 161 8.57 -17.38 45.35
N ILE A 162 7.88 -18.51 45.24
CA ILE A 162 8.49 -19.82 45.05
C ILE A 162 7.91 -20.48 43.80
N GLY A 163 8.77 -21.16 43.05
CA GLY A 163 8.40 -22.00 41.91
C GLY A 163 8.08 -23.44 42.32
N ALA A 164 7.92 -24.31 41.33
CA ALA A 164 7.81 -25.75 41.57
C ALA A 164 9.18 -26.38 41.90
N GLU A 165 9.23 -27.23 42.93
CA GLU A 165 10.43 -27.98 43.35
C GLU A 165 10.76 -29.15 42.42
N ILE A 166 11.26 -28.85 41.23
CA ILE A 166 11.51 -29.88 40.20
C ILE A 166 12.92 -30.50 40.34
N ASP A 167 13.86 -29.82 41.01
CA ASP A 167 15.24 -30.28 41.20
C ASP A 167 15.82 -29.84 42.56
N ARG A 168 17.04 -30.32 42.87
CA ARG A 168 17.70 -30.10 44.17
C ARG A 168 18.09 -28.64 44.40
N GLU A 169 18.56 -27.95 43.37
CA GLU A 169 18.97 -26.54 43.43
C GLU A 169 17.75 -25.64 43.72
N LYS A 170 16.62 -25.93 43.07
CA LYS A 170 15.35 -25.25 43.31
C LYS A 170 14.80 -25.47 44.70
N LYS A 171 14.97 -26.67 45.24
CA LYS A 171 14.60 -26.94 46.63
C LYS A 171 15.45 -26.11 47.59
N GLN A 172 16.75 -26.00 47.35
CA GLN A 172 17.62 -25.13 48.14
C GLN A 172 17.21 -23.66 48.05
N LEU A 173 16.91 -23.15 46.86
CA LEU A 173 16.41 -21.79 46.68
C LEU A 173 15.08 -21.59 47.44
N THR A 174 14.16 -22.55 47.36
CA THR A 174 12.88 -22.53 48.09
C THR A 174 13.11 -22.45 49.59
N ASP A 175 13.99 -23.28 50.15
CA ASP A 175 14.38 -23.26 51.57
C ASP A 175 14.97 -21.89 51.98
N SER A 176 15.83 -21.31 51.15
CA SER A 176 16.41 -19.98 51.37
C SER A 176 15.34 -18.88 51.35
N VAL A 177 14.38 -18.92 50.41
CA VAL A 177 13.27 -17.96 50.36
C VAL A 177 12.35 -18.10 51.58
N LEU A 178 12.09 -19.33 52.04
CA LEU A 178 11.32 -19.59 53.27
C LEU A 178 12.01 -19.00 54.50
N GLN A 179 13.34 -19.13 54.61
CA GLN A 179 14.10 -18.52 55.68
C GLN A 179 14.07 -16.98 55.59
N LEU A 180 14.24 -16.43 54.39
CA LEU A 180 14.22 -14.98 54.15
C LEU A 180 12.87 -14.37 54.52
N SER A 181 11.78 -15.04 54.19
CA SER A 181 10.41 -14.64 54.56
C SER A 181 10.22 -14.57 56.08
N LYS A 182 10.75 -15.55 56.83
CA LYS A 182 10.69 -15.55 58.31
C LYS A 182 11.47 -14.37 58.91
N GLU A 183 12.62 -14.03 58.34
CA GLU A 183 13.47 -12.95 58.84
C GLU A 183 12.93 -11.54 58.50
N THR A 184 12.33 -11.37 57.31
CA THR A 184 11.85 -10.07 56.81
C THR A 184 10.37 -9.81 57.07
N GLY A 185 9.62 -10.86 57.40
CA GLY A 185 8.16 -10.85 57.52
C GLY A 185 7.43 -10.63 56.19
N ILE A 186 8.10 -10.87 55.05
CA ILE A 186 7.49 -10.71 53.71
C ILE A 186 6.75 -12.00 53.34
N PRO A 187 5.45 -11.95 52.98
CA PRO A 187 4.69 -13.14 52.60
C PRO A 187 5.17 -13.74 51.27
N ILE A 188 4.95 -15.04 51.10
CA ILE A 188 5.33 -15.81 49.90
C ILE A 188 4.07 -16.18 49.11
N VAL A 189 4.12 -16.05 47.78
CA VAL A 189 3.10 -16.55 46.83
C VAL A 189 3.72 -17.56 45.84
N PRO A 190 2.92 -18.47 45.26
CA PRO A 190 3.43 -19.42 44.29
C PRO A 190 3.40 -18.77 42.91
N VAL A 191 4.47 -18.95 42.13
CA VAL A 191 4.54 -18.43 40.76
C VAL A 191 4.79 -19.58 39.79
N THR A 192 3.92 -19.67 38.80
CA THR A 192 4.04 -20.58 37.66
C THR A 192 3.84 -19.79 36.37
N SER A 193 4.71 -20.06 35.39
CA SER A 193 4.69 -19.38 34.10
C SER A 193 3.73 -20.06 33.12
N VAL A 194 2.96 -19.27 32.37
CA VAL A 194 2.14 -19.73 31.25
C VAL A 194 2.54 -18.98 29.99
N ARG A 195 2.95 -19.73 28.96
CA ARG A 195 3.33 -19.23 27.62
C ARG A 195 2.57 -19.93 26.48
N PHE A 196 1.89 -21.03 26.79
CA PHE A 196 1.06 -21.79 25.88
C PHE A 196 -0.05 -22.53 26.65
N LEU A 197 -1.10 -23.02 25.97
CA LEU A 197 -2.24 -23.64 26.67
C LEU A 197 -2.01 -25.11 26.99
N ASN A 198 -1.40 -25.88 26.09
CA ASN A 198 -1.20 -27.32 26.23
C ASN A 198 0.27 -27.69 26.11
N ALA A 199 0.70 -28.77 26.77
CA ALA A 199 2.10 -29.22 26.72
C ALA A 199 2.62 -29.46 25.28
N GLU A 200 1.76 -29.90 24.37
CA GLU A 200 2.07 -30.10 22.94
C GLU A 200 2.40 -28.79 22.19
N ASP A 201 1.94 -27.64 22.68
CA ASP A 201 2.14 -26.34 22.04
C ASP A 201 3.54 -25.76 22.28
N HIS A 202 4.37 -26.41 23.12
CA HIS A 202 5.74 -26.01 23.42
C HIS A 202 6.58 -25.78 22.14
N PHE A 203 6.40 -26.64 21.12
CA PHE A 203 7.17 -26.51 19.89
C PHE A 203 6.74 -25.28 19.06
N ALA A 204 5.45 -24.93 19.07
CA ALA A 204 4.96 -23.71 18.43
C ALA A 204 5.49 -22.46 19.13
N TRP A 205 5.53 -22.47 20.47
CA TRP A 205 6.15 -21.41 21.27
C TRP A 205 7.66 -21.26 20.97
N LYS A 206 8.41 -22.37 20.93
CA LYS A 206 9.83 -22.35 20.56
C LYS A 206 10.04 -21.75 19.15
N CYS A 207 9.14 -22.04 18.22
CA CYS A 207 9.17 -21.44 16.88
C CYS A 207 8.93 -19.93 16.90
N LEU A 208 8.04 -19.40 17.76
CA LEU A 208 7.86 -17.96 17.92
C LEU A 208 9.14 -17.28 18.43
N LEU A 209 9.83 -17.89 19.40
CA LEU A 209 11.14 -17.39 19.86
C LEU A 209 12.18 -17.38 18.74
N ALA A 210 12.21 -18.43 17.90
CA ALA A 210 13.06 -18.48 16.72
C ALA A 210 12.76 -17.34 15.73
N ILE A 211 11.47 -17.08 15.47
CA ILE A 211 11.02 -15.96 14.64
C ILE A 211 11.46 -14.62 15.24
N LYS A 212 11.35 -14.45 16.56
CA LYS A 212 11.75 -13.23 17.28
C LYS A 212 13.26 -12.98 17.18
N ALA A 213 14.07 -14.01 17.40
CA ALA A 213 15.52 -13.94 17.30
C ALA A 213 16.03 -13.94 15.85
N ASN A 214 15.16 -14.27 14.88
CA ASN A 214 15.48 -14.42 13.46
C ASN A 214 16.62 -15.42 13.20
N VAL A 215 16.60 -16.55 13.93
CA VAL A 215 17.54 -17.66 13.79
C VAL A 215 16.80 -18.98 13.55
N PRO A 216 17.43 -19.98 12.92
CA PRO A 216 16.88 -21.33 12.82
C PRO A 216 16.42 -21.92 14.18
N ILE A 217 15.35 -22.73 14.17
CA ILE A 217 14.71 -23.23 15.39
C ILE A 217 15.60 -24.17 16.23
N ASP A 218 16.56 -24.83 15.59
CA ASP A 218 17.56 -25.68 16.23
C ASP A 218 18.59 -24.88 17.04
N GLN A 219 18.81 -23.61 16.70
CA GLN A 219 19.72 -22.69 17.42
C GLN A 219 19.07 -22.03 18.65
N ILE A 220 17.76 -22.19 18.83
CA ILE A 220 17.08 -21.72 20.03
C ILE A 220 17.30 -22.72 21.15
N GLU A 221 18.09 -22.32 22.14
CA GLU A 221 18.22 -23.00 23.42
C GLU A 221 17.09 -22.55 24.35
N THR A 222 16.37 -23.52 24.90
CA THR A 222 15.34 -23.29 25.92
C THR A 222 15.69 -24.12 27.13
N ASP A 223 15.51 -23.55 28.32
CA ASP A 223 15.56 -24.33 29.56
C ASP A 223 14.66 -25.58 29.42
N PRO A 224 15.14 -26.79 29.76
CA PRO A 224 14.30 -28.00 29.78
C PRO A 224 12.95 -27.82 30.49
N LYS A 225 12.90 -26.95 31.51
CA LYS A 225 11.70 -26.58 32.29
C LYS A 225 10.66 -25.82 31.47
N ALA A 226 11.03 -25.20 30.34
CA ALA A 226 10.10 -24.43 29.52
C ALA A 226 8.95 -25.28 28.95
N LYS A 227 9.11 -26.61 28.88
CA LYS A 227 8.03 -27.56 28.55
C LYS A 227 6.86 -27.51 29.55
N GLU A 228 7.12 -27.07 30.77
CA GLU A 228 6.13 -26.95 31.85
C GLU A 228 5.35 -25.64 31.81
N PHE A 229 5.62 -24.72 30.88
CA PHE A 229 4.94 -23.42 30.80
C PHE A 229 3.56 -23.47 30.14
N TYR A 230 2.86 -24.59 30.25
CA TYR A 230 1.46 -24.72 29.87
C TYR A 230 0.51 -24.35 31.02
N LEU A 231 -0.74 -24.03 30.70
CA LEU A 231 -1.78 -23.73 31.67
C LEU A 231 -2.17 -24.97 32.50
N LYS A 232 -1.43 -25.35 33.53
CA LYS A 232 -1.76 -26.53 34.36
C LYS A 232 -3.19 -26.46 34.92
N SER A 233 -3.79 -27.60 35.22
CA SER A 233 -5.09 -27.70 35.91
C SER A 233 -4.97 -27.43 37.41
N GLU A 234 -6.08 -27.09 38.07
CA GLU A 234 -6.12 -26.88 39.53
C GLU A 234 -5.57 -28.10 40.30
N LYS A 235 -5.85 -29.33 39.81
CA LYS A 235 -5.38 -30.56 40.43
C LYS A 235 -3.86 -30.72 40.38
N GLU A 236 -3.26 -30.48 39.23
CA GLU A 236 -1.80 -30.59 39.05
C GLU A 236 -1.07 -29.58 39.94
N ILE A 237 -1.62 -28.37 40.05
CA ILE A 237 -1.05 -27.33 40.89
C ILE A 237 -1.15 -27.65 42.38
N ASN A 238 -2.30 -28.16 42.83
CA ASN A 238 -2.47 -28.55 44.24
C ASN A 238 -1.45 -29.61 44.67
N VAL A 239 -1.04 -30.49 43.75
CA VAL A 239 0.05 -31.47 43.99
C VAL A 239 1.40 -30.76 44.08
N LEU A 240 1.70 -29.81 43.18
CA LEU A 240 2.97 -29.10 43.14
C LEU A 240 3.27 -28.28 44.41
N PHE A 241 2.24 -27.70 45.04
CA PHE A 241 2.40 -26.86 46.24
C PHE A 241 1.80 -27.49 47.51
N GLN A 242 1.57 -28.81 47.51
CA GLN A 242 0.95 -29.51 48.64
C GLN A 242 1.72 -29.32 49.96
N SER A 243 3.05 -29.23 49.89
CA SER A 243 3.94 -29.01 51.04
C SER A 243 3.86 -27.59 51.62
N TYR A 244 3.29 -26.63 50.88
CA TYR A 244 3.30 -25.19 51.22
C TYR A 244 1.89 -24.57 51.14
N PRO A 245 0.90 -25.07 51.90
CA PRO A 245 -0.49 -24.62 51.78
C PRO A 245 -0.67 -23.13 52.10
N PHE A 246 0.16 -22.56 52.98
CA PHE A 246 0.11 -21.13 53.34
C PHE A 246 0.43 -20.20 52.16
N VAL A 247 1.25 -20.66 51.21
CA VAL A 247 1.62 -19.91 50.01
C VAL A 247 0.40 -19.73 49.10
N VAL A 248 -0.41 -20.79 48.96
CA VAL A 248 -1.69 -20.75 48.23
C VAL A 248 -2.72 -19.86 48.94
N GLN A 249 -2.75 -19.86 50.28
CA GLN A 249 -3.63 -18.96 51.05
C GLN A 249 -3.28 -17.48 50.84
N ASN A 250 -1.98 -17.14 50.81
CA ASN A 250 -1.53 -15.79 50.49
C ASN A 250 -1.94 -15.35 49.09
N LEU A 251 -1.89 -16.28 48.12
CA LEU A 251 -2.37 -16.04 46.76
C LEU A 251 -3.87 -15.77 46.74
N GLU A 252 -4.68 -16.60 47.42
CA GLU A 252 -6.13 -16.40 47.51
C GLU A 252 -6.47 -15.02 48.12
N ARG A 253 -5.73 -14.59 49.15
CA ARG A 253 -5.85 -13.24 49.73
C ARG A 253 -5.59 -12.17 48.67
N MET A 254 -4.43 -12.23 48.01
CA MET A 254 -4.05 -11.27 46.98
C MET A 254 -5.10 -11.18 45.87
N VAL A 255 -5.58 -12.32 45.38
CA VAL A 255 -6.61 -12.40 44.33
C VAL A 255 -7.94 -11.84 44.81
N SER A 256 -8.33 -12.05 46.07
CA SER A 256 -9.58 -11.54 46.63
C SER A 256 -9.61 -10.00 46.65
N GLU A 257 -8.47 -9.37 46.93
CA GLU A 257 -8.29 -7.91 47.02
C GLU A 257 -8.16 -7.21 45.65
N CYS A 258 -7.90 -7.94 44.56
CA CYS A 258 -7.89 -7.39 43.21
C CYS A 258 -9.32 -7.23 42.67
N ASP A 259 -9.81 -5.99 42.53
CA ASP A 259 -11.13 -5.66 41.99
C ASP A 259 -11.06 -4.40 41.10
N VAL A 260 -10.76 -4.60 39.81
CA VAL A 260 -10.66 -3.53 38.82
C VAL A 260 -11.94 -3.46 37.98
N HIS A 261 -12.59 -2.29 37.99
CA HIS A 261 -13.79 -2.02 37.20
C HIS A 261 -13.51 -1.03 36.09
N PHE A 262 -13.82 -1.42 34.84
CA PHE A 262 -13.76 -0.52 33.69
C PHE A 262 -15.13 0.10 33.42
N SER A 263 -15.12 1.40 33.13
CA SER A 263 -16.29 2.11 32.62
C SER A 263 -16.21 2.20 31.11
N PHE A 264 -17.11 1.51 30.41
CA PHE A 264 -17.22 1.57 28.95
C PHE A 264 -18.33 2.52 28.50
N HIS A 265 -18.27 2.99 27.26
CA HIS A 265 -19.24 3.86 26.59
C HIS A 265 -19.39 5.23 27.26
N GLN A 266 -18.29 5.73 27.85
CA GLN A 266 -18.21 7.10 28.34
C GLN A 266 -18.23 8.10 27.18
N ARG A 267 -18.44 9.38 27.49
CA ARG A 267 -18.32 10.49 26.52
C ARG A 267 -17.12 11.34 26.90
N LEU A 268 -15.94 10.92 26.49
CA LEU A 268 -14.69 11.65 26.72
C LEU A 268 -14.38 12.52 25.49
N LEU A 269 -15.18 13.57 25.31
CA LEU A 269 -15.01 14.50 24.19
C LEU A 269 -13.87 15.49 24.47
N PRO A 270 -12.98 15.73 23.50
CA PRO A 270 -11.98 16.78 23.62
C PRO A 270 -12.63 18.16 23.65
N LYS A 271 -11.97 19.11 24.32
CA LYS A 271 -12.39 20.51 24.40
C LYS A 271 -11.52 21.39 23.51
N TYR A 272 -12.15 22.35 22.82
CA TYR A 272 -11.41 23.36 22.08
C TYR A 272 -11.05 24.51 23.02
N PRO A 273 -9.79 25.00 23.03
CA PRO A 273 -9.38 26.07 23.93
C PRO A 273 -9.91 27.44 23.44
N VAL A 274 -11.14 27.79 23.83
CA VAL A 274 -11.73 29.13 23.67
C VAL A 274 -11.38 30.04 24.85
N ARG A 275 -11.17 31.34 24.60
CA ARG A 275 -10.94 32.36 25.63
C ARG A 275 -12.21 33.17 25.85
N ASP A 276 -12.65 33.27 27.10
CA ASP A 276 -13.71 34.19 27.55
C ASP A 276 -15.11 34.05 26.91
N VAL A 277 -15.34 33.02 26.09
CA VAL A 277 -16.64 32.73 25.45
C VAL A 277 -16.94 31.23 25.46
N ARG A 278 -18.20 30.85 25.29
CA ARG A 278 -18.57 29.43 25.14
C ARG A 278 -18.28 28.92 23.72
N SER A 279 -17.96 27.63 23.61
CA SER A 279 -17.66 26.98 22.32
C SER A 279 -18.81 27.08 21.31
N ASP A 280 -20.07 27.02 21.75
CA ASP A 280 -21.25 27.14 20.88
C ASP A 280 -21.43 28.56 20.32
N GLU A 281 -21.17 29.59 21.12
CA GLU A 281 -21.22 30.99 20.68
C GLU A 281 -20.09 31.31 19.69
N TYR A 282 -18.89 30.81 19.98
CA TYR A 282 -17.74 30.97 19.09
C TYR A 282 -17.95 30.27 17.73
N LEU A 283 -18.47 29.04 17.76
CA LEU A 283 -18.81 28.29 16.55
C LEU A 283 -19.85 29.03 15.70
N LYS A 284 -20.89 29.56 16.33
CA LYS A 284 -21.94 30.33 15.63
C LYS A 284 -21.35 31.55 14.91
N ALA A 285 -20.54 32.35 15.60
CA ALA A 285 -19.92 33.54 15.02
C ALA A 285 -19.02 33.21 13.81
N LEU A 286 -18.25 32.11 13.89
CA LEU A 286 -17.43 31.64 12.77
C LEU A 286 -18.29 31.21 11.58
N CYS A 287 -19.41 30.53 11.82
CA CYS A 287 -20.29 30.05 10.75
C CYS A 287 -21.02 31.18 10.03
N GLU A 288 -21.52 32.18 10.77
CA GLU A 288 -22.20 33.34 10.18
C GLU A 288 -21.25 34.12 9.26
N LYS A 289 -20.01 34.34 9.71
CA LYS A 289 -18.95 34.94 8.89
C LYS A 289 -18.62 34.05 7.67
N GLY A 290 -18.42 32.76 7.87
CA GLY A 290 -18.10 31.81 6.80
C GLY A 290 -19.18 31.73 5.72
N LEU A 291 -20.45 31.83 6.10
CA LEU A 291 -21.57 31.84 5.14
C LEU A 291 -21.48 33.04 4.19
N GLN A 292 -21.23 34.23 4.74
CA GLN A 292 -21.09 35.46 3.97
C GLN A 292 -19.85 35.45 3.05
N GLU A 293 -18.77 34.78 3.45
CA GLU A 293 -17.55 34.66 2.64
C GLU A 293 -17.67 33.63 1.51
N ARG A 294 -18.40 32.54 1.72
CA ARG A 294 -18.46 31.41 0.77
C ARG A 294 -19.63 31.47 -0.21
N VAL A 295 -20.73 32.08 0.18
CA VAL A 295 -21.93 32.19 -0.65
C VAL A 295 -22.14 33.67 -0.96
N ALA A 296 -22.00 34.03 -2.23
CA ALA A 296 -22.38 35.36 -2.69
C ALA A 296 -23.91 35.52 -2.54
N GLU A 297 -24.34 36.48 -1.73
CA GLU A 297 -25.75 36.77 -1.45
C GLU A 297 -26.55 35.53 -0.95
N PRO A 298 -26.29 35.05 0.29
CA PRO A 298 -26.95 33.86 0.80
C PRO A 298 -28.47 34.08 0.96
N SER A 299 -29.26 33.22 0.33
CA SER A 299 -30.73 33.26 0.43
C SER A 299 -31.23 32.83 1.82
N ASP A 300 -32.49 33.11 2.13
CA ASP A 300 -33.15 32.73 3.39
C ASP A 300 -33.04 31.23 3.71
N SER A 301 -32.98 30.36 2.69
CA SER A 301 -32.85 28.92 2.90
C SER A 301 -31.50 28.56 3.53
N TYR A 302 -30.41 29.28 3.20
CA TYR A 302 -29.11 29.07 3.83
C TYR A 302 -29.14 29.46 5.30
N TRP A 303 -29.68 30.64 5.62
CA TRP A 303 -29.78 31.11 7.02
C TRP A 303 -30.64 30.18 7.88
N LYS A 304 -31.79 29.73 7.37
CA LYS A 304 -32.67 28.77 8.07
C LYS A 304 -31.96 27.42 8.30
N ARG A 305 -31.28 26.89 7.29
CA ARG A 305 -30.52 25.63 7.41
C ARG A 305 -29.38 25.77 8.40
N LEU A 306 -28.64 26.89 8.37
CA LEU A 306 -27.52 27.13 9.27
C LEU A 306 -27.97 27.20 10.73
N ALA A 307 -29.05 27.93 11.01
CA ALA A 307 -29.62 28.03 12.35
C ALA A 307 -30.08 26.68 12.90
N TYR A 308 -30.74 25.86 12.08
CA TYR A 308 -31.16 24.51 12.44
C TYR A 308 -29.97 23.58 12.75
N GLU A 309 -28.95 23.56 11.88
CA GLU A 309 -27.78 22.71 12.11
C GLU A 309 -27.01 23.11 13.38
N LEU A 310 -26.81 24.42 13.61
CA LEU A 310 -26.14 24.92 14.81
C LEU A 310 -26.89 24.56 16.10
N ASP A 311 -28.22 24.63 16.09
CA ASP A 311 -29.05 24.23 17.21
C ASP A 311 -28.93 22.72 17.51
N VAL A 312 -28.97 21.86 16.49
CA VAL A 312 -28.78 20.41 16.67
C VAL A 312 -27.37 20.10 17.20
N ILE A 313 -26.33 20.73 16.65
CA ILE A 313 -24.93 20.54 17.10
C ILE A 313 -24.76 20.93 18.56
N ASN A 314 -25.37 22.05 18.98
CA ASN A 314 -25.31 22.51 20.37
C ASN A 314 -26.05 21.55 21.30
N ARG A 315 -27.29 21.16 20.97
CA ARG A 315 -28.10 20.23 21.77
C ARG A 315 -27.42 18.87 21.96
N MET A 316 -26.66 18.41 20.98
CA MET A 316 -25.94 17.13 21.05
C MET A 316 -24.55 17.24 21.70
N GLY A 317 -24.05 18.45 21.96
CA GLY A 317 -22.77 18.70 22.63
C GLY A 317 -21.54 18.52 21.73
N TYR A 318 -21.66 18.81 20.43
CA TYR A 318 -20.57 18.63 19.45
C TYR A 318 -19.89 19.93 19.01
N SER A 319 -20.17 21.06 19.66
CA SER A 319 -19.59 22.37 19.29
C SER A 319 -18.04 22.36 19.31
N ASP A 320 -17.43 21.85 20.37
CA ASP A 320 -15.97 21.71 20.47
C ASP A 320 -15.38 20.82 19.37
N TYR A 321 -16.07 19.73 19.02
CA TYR A 321 -15.63 18.82 17.97
C TYR A 321 -15.53 19.53 16.61
N PHE A 322 -16.55 20.31 16.24
CA PHE A 322 -16.52 21.09 14.99
C PHE A 322 -15.41 22.15 15.02
N LEU A 323 -15.16 22.80 16.16
CA LEU A 323 -14.07 23.77 16.30
C LEU A 323 -12.69 23.10 16.14
N ILE A 324 -12.49 21.91 16.72
CA ILE A 324 -11.24 21.15 16.57
C ILE A 324 -11.01 20.80 15.09
N VAL A 325 -12.04 20.29 14.41
CA VAL A 325 -11.95 19.94 12.97
C VAL A 325 -11.69 21.17 12.12
N TRP A 326 -12.46 22.24 12.32
CA TRP A 326 -12.27 23.52 11.64
C TRP A 326 -10.82 24.02 11.76
N ASP A 327 -10.27 23.97 12.97
CA ASP A 327 -8.97 24.54 13.30
C ASP A 327 -7.82 23.87 12.56
N PHE A 328 -7.73 22.54 12.57
CA PHE A 328 -6.65 21.86 11.86
C PHE A 328 -6.85 21.89 10.33
N VAL A 329 -8.09 21.92 9.84
CA VAL A 329 -8.37 22.10 8.40
C VAL A 329 -7.96 23.50 7.95
N ARG A 330 -8.29 24.53 8.73
CA ARG A 330 -7.86 25.91 8.51
C ARG A 330 -6.34 26.00 8.50
N TYR A 331 -5.65 25.42 9.48
CA TYR A 331 -4.19 25.36 9.52
C TYR A 331 -3.62 24.75 8.22
N ALA A 332 -4.16 23.61 7.78
CA ALA A 332 -3.70 22.95 6.56
C ALA A 332 -3.89 23.86 5.33
N LYS A 333 -5.06 24.47 5.16
CA LYS A 333 -5.37 25.39 4.05
C LYS A 333 -4.49 26.65 4.08
N GLU A 334 -4.25 27.26 5.24
CA GLU A 334 -3.37 28.42 5.41
C GLU A 334 -1.90 28.10 5.09
N ASN A 335 -1.45 26.88 5.35
CA ASN A 335 -0.11 26.39 4.99
C ASN A 335 -0.04 25.81 3.56
N GLY A 336 -1.03 26.16 2.72
CA GLY A 336 -1.06 25.84 1.30
C GLY A 336 -1.26 24.35 0.99
N MET A 337 -1.81 23.56 1.92
CA MET A 337 -2.20 22.18 1.66
C MET A 337 -3.53 22.11 0.91
N ILE A 338 -3.64 21.19 -0.04
CA ILE A 338 -4.93 20.83 -0.65
C ILE A 338 -5.62 19.84 0.27
N VAL A 339 -6.71 20.27 0.90
CA VAL A 339 -7.59 19.41 1.68
C VAL A 339 -8.67 18.86 0.76
N GLY A 340 -9.06 17.60 0.95
CA GLY A 340 -10.15 16.99 0.19
C GLY A 340 -11.48 17.74 0.39
N PRO A 341 -12.39 17.71 -0.60
CA PRO A 341 -13.66 18.44 -0.55
C PRO A 341 -14.66 17.89 0.49
N GLY A 342 -14.36 16.76 1.11
CA GLY A 342 -15.18 16.09 2.12
C GLY A 342 -15.20 14.58 1.91
N ARG A 343 -15.56 13.84 2.95
CA ARG A 343 -15.73 12.38 2.91
C ARG A 343 -16.93 11.96 3.76
N GLY A 344 -17.51 10.81 3.42
CA GLY A 344 -18.66 10.28 4.13
C GLY A 344 -19.86 11.23 4.08
N SER A 345 -20.64 11.26 5.15
CA SER A 345 -21.81 12.12 5.27
C SER A 345 -21.50 13.56 5.66
N ALA A 346 -20.26 13.90 6.08
CA ALA A 346 -19.92 15.25 6.55
C ALA A 346 -20.21 16.34 5.49
N ALA A 347 -20.12 16.00 4.20
CA ALA A 347 -20.48 16.89 3.09
C ALA A 347 -21.97 17.29 3.03
N GLY A 348 -22.84 16.65 3.82
CA GLY A 348 -24.25 17.03 3.97
C GLY A 348 -24.51 18.17 4.95
N SER A 349 -23.49 18.65 5.68
CA SER A 349 -23.61 19.75 6.65
C SER A 349 -23.25 21.09 6.04
N LEU A 350 -24.16 22.06 6.14
CA LEU A 350 -23.90 23.45 5.82
C LEU A 350 -22.89 24.07 6.78
N VAL A 351 -22.94 23.71 8.07
CA VAL A 351 -21.94 24.13 9.07
C VAL A 351 -20.52 23.70 8.65
N ALA A 352 -20.34 22.44 8.23
CA ALA A 352 -19.05 21.95 7.75
C ALA A 352 -18.58 22.70 6.49
N PHE A 353 -19.50 23.03 5.57
CA PHE A 353 -19.20 23.81 4.37
C PHE A 353 -18.75 25.24 4.70
N VAL A 354 -19.51 25.98 5.52
CA VAL A 354 -19.18 27.39 5.80
C VAL A 354 -17.88 27.54 6.61
N LEU A 355 -17.55 26.56 7.45
CA LEU A 355 -16.26 26.50 8.16
C LEU A 355 -15.08 26.13 7.26
N GLY A 356 -15.32 25.68 6.03
CA GLY A 356 -14.23 25.21 5.16
C GLY A 356 -13.75 23.80 5.47
N ILE A 357 -14.46 23.05 6.32
CA ILE A 357 -14.20 21.63 6.60
C ILE A 357 -14.47 20.81 5.33
N THR A 358 -15.57 21.13 4.64
CA THR A 358 -15.92 20.57 3.32
C THR A 358 -15.92 21.67 2.27
N ASP A 359 -15.77 21.30 1.00
CA ASP A 359 -15.85 22.21 -0.15
C ASP A 359 -17.09 21.94 -1.03
N VAL A 360 -17.94 21.00 -0.62
CA VAL A 360 -19.22 20.69 -1.26
C VAL A 360 -20.33 21.55 -0.67
N ASP A 361 -21.05 22.30 -1.50
CA ASP A 361 -22.25 23.02 -1.09
C ASP A 361 -23.44 22.04 -0.96
N PRO A 362 -23.93 21.77 0.26
CA PRO A 362 -24.99 20.79 0.46
C PRO A 362 -26.35 21.23 -0.08
N LEU A 363 -26.65 22.54 -0.18
CA LEU A 363 -27.93 22.98 -0.73
C LEU A 363 -27.93 22.86 -2.26
N LYS A 364 -26.83 23.27 -2.91
CA LYS A 364 -26.67 23.15 -4.37
C LYS A 364 -26.85 21.70 -4.84
N TYR A 365 -26.27 20.76 -4.09
CA TYR A 365 -26.37 19.34 -4.40
C TYR A 365 -27.43 18.62 -3.57
N GLU A 366 -28.42 19.28 -2.96
CA GLU A 366 -29.53 18.60 -2.23
C GLU A 366 -29.07 17.48 -1.26
N LEU A 367 -28.03 17.75 -0.48
CA LEU A 367 -27.46 16.82 0.50
C LEU A 367 -28.12 17.02 1.88
N LEU A 368 -28.33 15.91 2.58
CA LEU A 368 -29.10 15.88 3.83
C LEU A 368 -28.19 15.91 5.07
N PHE A 369 -28.50 16.80 6.01
CA PHE A 369 -27.76 16.92 7.27
C PHE A 369 -28.06 15.76 8.20
N GLU A 370 -29.30 15.28 8.24
CA GLU A 370 -29.77 14.21 9.12
C GLU A 370 -29.08 12.87 8.83
N ARG A 371 -28.58 12.71 7.59
CA ARG A 371 -27.76 11.56 7.21
C ARG A 371 -26.37 11.61 7.84
N PHE A 372 -25.88 12.80 8.19
CA PHE A 372 -24.65 13.02 8.93
C PHE A 372 -24.88 13.00 10.44
N LEU A 373 -25.76 13.88 10.92
CA LEU A 373 -26.08 14.04 12.32
C LEU A 373 -27.60 13.98 12.51
N ASN A 374 -28.08 12.86 13.04
CA ASN A 374 -29.49 12.62 13.23
C ASN A 374 -29.93 13.10 14.64
N PRO A 375 -30.83 14.10 14.75
CA PRO A 375 -31.26 14.63 16.04
C PRO A 375 -32.02 13.61 16.90
N GLU A 376 -32.65 12.60 16.29
CA GLU A 376 -33.40 11.55 16.99
C GLU A 376 -32.49 10.44 17.53
N ARG A 377 -31.18 10.52 17.26
CA ARG A 377 -30.19 9.54 17.71
C ARG A 377 -28.90 10.20 18.13
N VAL A 378 -28.59 10.10 19.42
CA VAL A 378 -27.28 10.52 19.92
C VAL A 378 -26.21 9.50 19.56
N THR A 379 -25.57 9.70 18.41
CA THR A 379 -24.32 9.04 18.06
C THR A 379 -23.25 10.03 17.67
N MET A 380 -22.01 9.67 18.01
CA MET A 380 -20.85 10.50 17.73
C MET A 380 -20.69 10.71 16.21
N PRO A 381 -20.54 11.97 15.75
CA PRO A 381 -20.24 12.27 14.37
C PRO A 381 -18.82 11.83 14.04
N ASP A 382 -18.63 11.36 12.81
CA ASP A 382 -17.33 10.96 12.27
C ASP A 382 -17.03 11.83 11.04
N ILE A 383 -16.15 12.81 11.22
CA ILE A 383 -15.65 13.70 10.16
C ILE A 383 -14.25 13.25 9.77
N ASP A 384 -14.21 12.45 8.71
CA ASP A 384 -12.98 12.05 8.04
C ASP A 384 -12.47 13.17 7.13
N ILE A 385 -11.17 13.50 7.24
CA ILE A 385 -10.54 14.51 6.38
C ILE A 385 -9.38 13.90 5.59
N ASP A 386 -9.42 14.11 4.27
CA ASP A 386 -8.37 13.69 3.34
C ASP A 386 -7.31 14.81 3.20
N PHE A 387 -6.05 14.47 3.47
CA PHE A 387 -4.87 15.31 3.31
C PHE A 387 -3.91 14.72 2.25
N PRO A 388 -2.99 15.51 1.69
CA PRO A 388 -1.88 14.97 0.90
C PRO A 388 -1.05 14.02 1.77
N ASP A 389 -0.88 12.77 1.33
CA ASP A 389 -0.20 11.70 2.08
C ASP A 389 1.19 12.11 2.60
N HIS A 390 1.96 12.83 1.78
CA HIS A 390 3.31 13.31 2.09
C HIS A 390 3.37 14.48 3.10
N ARG A 391 2.23 15.12 3.41
CA ARG A 391 2.15 16.28 4.33
C ARG A 391 1.21 16.06 5.52
N ARG A 392 0.47 14.94 5.56
CA ARG A 392 -0.45 14.60 6.66
C ARG A 392 0.18 14.77 8.04
N ASP A 393 1.43 14.34 8.19
CA ASP A 393 2.14 14.39 9.48
C ASP A 393 2.44 15.84 9.94
N GLU A 394 2.41 16.85 9.05
CA GLU A 394 2.47 18.27 9.44
C GLU A 394 1.25 18.66 10.28
N VAL A 395 0.07 18.18 9.90
CA VAL A 395 -1.19 18.45 10.61
C VAL A 395 -1.20 17.73 11.96
N ILE A 396 -0.73 16.48 12.01
CA ILE A 396 -0.60 15.73 13.27
C ILE A 396 0.33 16.47 14.23
N ARG A 397 1.50 16.93 13.76
CA ARG A 397 2.42 17.74 14.59
C ARG A 397 1.80 19.04 15.08
N TYR A 398 0.98 19.70 14.25
CA TYR A 398 0.24 20.89 14.67
C TYR A 398 -0.72 20.59 15.83
N VAL A 399 -1.50 19.51 15.70
CA VAL A 399 -2.45 19.07 16.73
C VAL A 399 -1.71 18.69 18.02
N VAL A 400 -0.62 17.92 17.93
CA VAL A 400 0.24 17.58 19.08
C VAL A 400 0.75 18.84 19.79
N LYS A 401 1.25 19.82 19.03
CA LYS A 401 1.74 21.09 19.61
C LYS A 401 0.63 21.90 20.28
N LYS A 402 -0.60 21.85 19.76
CA LYS A 402 -1.74 22.63 20.26
C LYS A 402 -2.36 22.06 21.53
N TYR A 403 -2.57 20.74 21.59
CA TYR A 403 -3.24 20.08 22.72
C TYR A 403 -2.26 19.48 23.74
N GLY A 404 -0.98 19.31 23.37
CA GLY A 404 0.06 18.74 24.21
C GLY A 404 0.39 17.29 23.87
N GLU A 405 1.66 16.90 24.05
CA GLU A 405 2.20 15.58 23.67
C GLU A 405 1.48 14.40 24.32
N ASN A 406 1.06 14.53 25.58
CA ASN A 406 0.35 13.47 26.29
C ASN A 406 -1.16 13.46 26.03
N CYS A 407 -1.70 14.47 25.35
CA CYS A 407 -3.13 14.59 25.06
C CYS A 407 -3.49 14.11 23.65
N VAL A 408 -2.48 13.82 22.83
CA VAL A 408 -2.63 13.41 21.43
C VAL A 408 -1.81 12.16 21.16
N ALA A 409 -2.45 11.11 20.65
CA ALA A 409 -1.77 9.89 20.27
C ALA A 409 -2.37 9.29 19.00
N GLN A 410 -1.55 8.65 18.18
CA GLN A 410 -2.02 7.83 17.07
C GLN A 410 -2.54 6.49 17.59
N ILE A 411 -3.38 5.84 16.80
CA ILE A 411 -3.97 4.55 17.16
C ILE A 411 -3.05 3.39 16.74
N ILE A 412 -2.82 2.41 17.61
CA ILE A 412 -2.09 1.18 17.25
C ILE A 412 -2.95 0.23 16.42
N THR A 413 -2.28 -0.52 15.57
CA THR A 413 -2.80 -1.69 14.88
C THR A 413 -1.85 -2.85 15.09
N PHE A 414 -2.37 -4.06 15.11
CA PHE A 414 -1.57 -5.27 15.22
C PHE A 414 -1.55 -5.97 13.88
N GLY A 415 -0.36 -6.13 13.29
CA GLY A 415 -0.17 -7.00 12.14
C GLY A 415 -0.21 -8.45 12.63
N THR A 416 -1.20 -9.22 12.20
CA THR A 416 -1.35 -10.64 12.56
C THR A 416 -0.69 -11.57 11.55
N PHE A 417 -0.43 -12.81 11.96
CA PHE A 417 0.04 -13.85 11.06
C PHE A 417 -1.09 -14.32 10.13
N ALA A 418 -1.19 -13.72 8.94
CA ALA A 418 -2.02 -14.26 7.86
C ALA A 418 -1.48 -15.64 7.42
N ALA A 419 -2.35 -16.53 6.92
CA ALA A 419 -2.02 -17.92 6.52
C ALA A 419 -0.67 -18.05 5.79
N LYS A 420 -0.46 -17.21 4.77
CA LYS A 420 0.76 -17.18 3.96
C LYS A 420 2.01 -16.71 4.73
N ALA A 421 1.86 -15.71 5.60
CA ALA A 421 2.94 -15.22 6.43
C ALA A 421 3.30 -16.24 7.53
N ALA A 422 2.31 -16.84 8.18
CA ALA A 422 2.48 -17.90 9.18
C ALA A 422 3.29 -19.06 8.60
N LEU A 423 2.84 -19.61 7.46
CA LEU A 423 3.49 -20.76 6.84
C LEU A 423 4.92 -20.43 6.38
N ARG A 424 5.13 -19.25 5.80
CA ARG A 424 6.44 -18.80 5.31
C ARG A 424 7.43 -18.57 6.45
N ASP A 425 7.02 -17.92 7.53
CA ASP A 425 7.90 -17.61 8.66
C ASP A 425 8.32 -18.89 9.38
N VAL A 426 7.38 -19.81 9.63
CA VAL A 426 7.69 -21.12 10.22
C VAL A 426 8.62 -21.91 9.29
N ALA A 427 8.30 -22.03 8.01
CA ALA A 427 9.15 -22.73 7.03
C ALA A 427 10.59 -22.19 6.99
N ARG A 428 10.75 -20.86 7.09
CA ARG A 428 12.07 -20.22 7.13
C ARG A 428 12.87 -20.61 8.38
N MET A 429 12.23 -20.69 9.55
CA MET A 429 12.91 -21.14 10.78
C MET A 429 13.31 -22.62 10.74
N PHE A 430 12.66 -23.42 9.89
CA PHE A 430 13.04 -24.79 9.57
C PHE A 430 14.13 -24.90 8.49
N GLY A 431 14.70 -23.78 8.02
CA GLY A 431 15.82 -23.76 7.08
C GLY A 431 15.44 -24.02 5.62
N LEU A 432 14.20 -23.74 5.20
CA LEU A 432 13.81 -23.84 3.79
C LEU A 432 14.45 -22.73 2.94
N SER A 433 14.86 -23.07 1.73
CA SER A 433 15.44 -22.15 0.75
C SER A 433 14.41 -21.14 0.22
N ASN A 434 14.88 -20.01 -0.33
CA ASN A 434 14.00 -18.99 -0.94
C ASN A 434 13.10 -19.56 -2.05
N GLN A 435 13.58 -20.59 -2.77
CA GLN A 435 12.82 -21.26 -3.80
C GLN A 435 11.66 -22.08 -3.21
N GLU A 436 11.92 -22.87 -2.17
CA GLU A 436 10.91 -23.66 -1.47
C GLU A 436 9.86 -22.76 -0.79
N LEU A 437 10.31 -21.67 -0.15
CA LEU A 437 9.40 -20.66 0.42
C LEU A 437 8.49 -20.05 -0.63
N GLY A 438 9.01 -19.80 -1.84
CA GLY A 438 8.24 -19.32 -2.98
C GLY A 438 7.19 -20.32 -3.47
N GLN A 439 7.51 -21.62 -3.48
CA GLN A 439 6.57 -22.69 -3.85
C GLN A 439 5.45 -22.84 -2.83
N LEU A 440 5.77 -22.91 -1.53
CA LEU A 440 4.77 -22.95 -0.45
C LEU A 440 3.86 -21.72 -0.48
N SER A 441 4.44 -20.53 -0.67
CA SER A 441 3.71 -19.28 -0.76
C SER A 441 2.72 -19.21 -1.93
N LYS A 442 3.02 -19.90 -3.04
CA LYS A 442 2.14 -19.98 -4.22
C LYS A 442 1.05 -21.05 -4.07
N ALA A 443 1.25 -22.03 -3.19
CA ALA A 443 0.27 -23.07 -2.94
C ALA A 443 -0.97 -22.56 -2.17
N ILE A 444 -0.88 -21.41 -1.49
CA ILE A 444 -2.04 -20.78 -0.82
C ILE A 444 -2.84 -19.93 -1.82
N PRO A 445 -4.17 -20.15 -1.93
CA PRO A 445 -5.05 -19.34 -2.78
C PRO A 445 -5.02 -17.84 -2.44
N SER A 446 -5.15 -16.99 -3.45
CA SER A 446 -5.15 -15.51 -3.28
C SER A 446 -6.52 -14.97 -2.89
N LYS A 447 -7.14 -15.56 -1.86
CA LYS A 447 -8.43 -15.16 -1.28
C LYS A 447 -8.17 -14.33 -0.02
N LEU A 448 -8.83 -13.17 0.09
CA LEU A 448 -8.66 -12.28 1.25
C LEU A 448 -9.18 -12.98 2.51
N GLY A 449 -8.36 -13.01 3.57
CA GLY A 449 -8.74 -13.60 4.86
C GLY A 449 -8.81 -15.13 4.89
N ILE A 450 -8.25 -15.83 3.89
CA ILE A 450 -8.21 -17.30 3.89
C ILE A 450 -7.40 -17.84 5.09
N THR A 451 -7.92 -18.87 5.74
CA THR A 451 -7.22 -19.62 6.80
C THR A 451 -6.42 -20.78 6.22
N LEU A 452 -5.44 -21.29 6.96
CA LEU A 452 -4.67 -22.46 6.54
C LEU A 452 -5.56 -23.70 6.34
N ASP A 453 -6.59 -23.87 7.17
CA ASP A 453 -7.56 -24.96 7.02
C ASP A 453 -8.41 -24.84 5.75
N GLU A 454 -8.85 -23.62 5.39
CA GLU A 454 -9.53 -23.38 4.11
C GLU A 454 -8.58 -23.60 2.94
N ALA A 455 -7.34 -23.09 3.02
CA ALA A 455 -6.34 -23.23 1.99
C ALA A 455 -6.00 -24.70 1.72
N LEU A 456 -5.93 -25.54 2.77
CA LEU A 456 -5.69 -26.98 2.63
C LEU A 456 -6.86 -27.69 1.93
N LYS A 457 -8.11 -27.26 2.16
CA LYS A 457 -9.30 -27.81 1.48
C LYS A 457 -9.34 -27.42 0.00
N GLU A 458 -9.01 -26.16 -0.31
CA GLU A 458 -9.12 -25.60 -1.66
C GLU A 458 -7.92 -25.92 -2.57
N SER A 459 -6.72 -26.14 -2.02
CA SER A 459 -5.47 -26.28 -2.80
C SER A 459 -4.93 -27.72 -2.82
N PRO A 460 -5.05 -28.44 -3.95
CA PRO A 460 -4.43 -29.76 -4.12
C PRO A 460 -2.91 -29.73 -4.00
N SER A 461 -2.26 -28.61 -4.35
CA SER A 461 -0.81 -28.46 -4.21
C SER A 461 -0.39 -28.44 -2.75
N LEU A 462 -1.14 -27.74 -1.88
CA LEU A 462 -0.85 -27.68 -0.45
C LEU A 462 -1.06 -29.05 0.21
N GLN A 463 -2.11 -29.77 -0.18
CA GLN A 463 -2.37 -31.14 0.30
C GLN A 463 -1.19 -32.08 0.05
N LYS A 464 -0.57 -32.00 -1.14
CA LYS A 464 0.62 -32.79 -1.47
C LYS A 464 1.83 -32.43 -0.60
N PHE A 465 2.07 -31.14 -0.33
CA PHE A 465 3.16 -30.74 0.57
C PHE A 465 2.98 -31.33 1.96
N VAL A 466 1.77 -31.25 2.53
CA VAL A 466 1.48 -31.68 3.91
C VAL A 466 1.52 -33.20 4.11
N GLN A 467 1.63 -34.00 3.03
CA GLN A 467 1.89 -35.44 3.13
C GLN A 467 3.32 -35.77 3.59
N HIS A 468 4.29 -34.88 3.34
CA HIS A 468 5.66 -35.07 3.80
C HIS A 468 5.82 -34.61 5.25
N GLU A 469 6.45 -35.44 6.10
CA GLU A 469 6.48 -35.23 7.55
C GLU A 469 7.07 -33.87 7.97
N ARG A 470 8.16 -33.42 7.32
CA ARG A 470 8.76 -32.09 7.57
C ARG A 470 7.76 -30.95 7.32
N TYR A 471 7.02 -31.02 6.21
CA TYR A 471 6.05 -30.00 5.82
C TYR A 471 4.76 -30.10 6.65
N LYS A 472 4.40 -31.30 7.09
CA LYS A 472 3.30 -31.54 8.02
C LYS A 472 3.56 -30.87 9.37
N GLN A 473 4.76 -31.01 9.92
CA GLN A 473 5.17 -30.32 11.15
C GLN A 473 5.11 -28.80 11.00
N ILE A 474 5.70 -28.26 9.92
CA ILE A 474 5.64 -26.83 9.58
C ILE A 474 4.18 -26.34 9.50
N TYR A 475 3.30 -27.10 8.86
CA TYR A 475 1.88 -26.75 8.73
C TYR A 475 1.17 -26.73 10.09
N GLN A 476 1.37 -27.75 10.94
CA GLN A 476 0.71 -27.80 12.26
C GLN A 476 1.13 -26.64 13.16
N ILE A 477 2.41 -26.26 13.12
CA ILE A 477 2.92 -25.11 13.88
C ILE A 477 2.38 -23.81 13.29
N ALA A 478 2.40 -23.65 11.97
CA ALA A 478 1.86 -22.47 11.31
C ALA A 478 0.37 -22.28 11.62
N LYS A 479 -0.40 -23.36 11.74
CA LYS A 479 -1.81 -23.34 12.16
C LYS A 479 -2.00 -22.82 13.58
N LYS A 480 -1.10 -23.16 14.51
CA LYS A 480 -1.15 -22.66 15.90
C LYS A 480 -0.75 -21.19 16.02
N ILE A 481 0.04 -20.68 15.07
CA ILE A 481 0.52 -19.29 15.05
C ILE A 481 -0.38 -18.38 14.20
N GLU A 482 -1.16 -18.95 13.28
CA GLU A 482 -2.12 -18.22 12.44
C GLU A 482 -3.04 -17.33 13.29
N GLY A 483 -3.19 -16.07 12.88
CA GLY A 483 -4.04 -15.09 13.57
C GLY A 483 -3.39 -14.42 14.78
N LEU A 484 -2.28 -14.93 15.34
CA LEU A 484 -1.59 -14.28 16.46
C LEU A 484 -1.03 -12.91 16.05
N PRO A 485 -0.99 -11.92 16.98
CA PRO A 485 -0.33 -10.64 16.73
C PRO A 485 1.19 -10.85 16.61
N ARG A 486 1.77 -10.32 15.52
CA ARG A 486 3.19 -10.49 15.17
C ARG A 486 4.03 -9.26 15.51
N HIS A 487 3.50 -8.07 15.21
CA HIS A 487 4.18 -6.80 15.41
C HIS A 487 3.15 -5.67 15.56
N THR A 488 3.58 -4.57 16.17
CA THR A 488 2.79 -3.34 16.24
C THR A 488 2.98 -2.49 14.98
N SER A 489 1.96 -1.75 14.58
CA SER A 489 1.99 -0.78 13.48
C SER A 489 1.07 0.39 13.81
N THR A 490 1.28 1.53 13.16
CA THR A 490 0.44 2.71 13.33
C THR A 490 -0.78 2.64 12.43
N HIS A 491 -1.98 2.91 12.96
CA HIS A 491 -3.20 3.04 12.18
C HIS A 491 -3.00 4.09 11.09
N ALA A 492 -3.46 3.80 9.87
CA ALA A 492 -3.20 4.66 8.72
C ALA A 492 -3.81 6.07 8.83
N ALA A 493 -4.79 6.28 9.72
CA ALA A 493 -5.48 7.56 9.84
C ALA A 493 -5.79 8.02 11.28
N GLY A 494 -5.79 7.11 12.24
CA GLY A 494 -6.51 7.32 13.50
C GLY A 494 -5.67 8.10 14.49
N VAL A 495 -6.20 9.23 14.97
CA VAL A 495 -5.63 10.07 16.02
C VAL A 495 -6.68 10.26 17.12
N ILE A 496 -6.26 10.10 18.36
CA ILE A 496 -7.06 10.44 19.54
C ILE A 496 -6.60 11.81 20.04
N ILE A 497 -7.57 12.67 20.38
CA ILE A 497 -7.35 13.93 21.08
C ILE A 497 -8.17 13.89 22.36
N SER A 498 -7.55 14.28 23.47
CA SER A 498 -8.16 14.35 24.79
C SER A 498 -7.94 15.74 25.40
N ASP A 499 -8.86 16.17 26.27
CA ASP A 499 -8.70 17.40 27.08
C ASP A 499 -7.79 17.18 28.30
N ARG A 500 -7.46 15.92 28.61
CA ARG A 500 -6.57 15.47 29.68
C ARG A 500 -5.48 14.54 29.15
N SER A 501 -4.46 14.29 29.97
CA SER A 501 -3.41 13.31 29.65
C SER A 501 -4.01 11.94 29.35
N LEU A 502 -3.73 11.41 28.15
CA LEU A 502 -4.19 10.09 27.72
C LEU A 502 -3.64 8.97 28.59
N ILE A 503 -2.46 9.15 29.19
CA ILE A 503 -1.79 8.15 30.03
C ILE A 503 -2.65 7.74 31.24
N ASP A 504 -3.56 8.61 31.69
CA ASP A 504 -4.46 8.29 32.80
C ASP A 504 -5.63 7.37 32.40
N THR A 505 -5.84 7.15 31.10
CA THR A 505 -6.98 6.39 30.54
C THR A 505 -6.55 5.26 29.60
N VAL A 506 -5.42 5.43 28.91
CA VAL A 506 -4.89 4.52 27.88
C VAL A 506 -3.35 4.48 27.99
N PRO A 507 -2.73 3.29 28.01
CA PRO A 507 -1.28 3.18 27.97
C PRO A 507 -0.75 3.61 26.60
N LEU A 508 0.41 4.26 26.58
CA LEU A 508 1.06 4.79 25.37
C LEU A 508 2.39 4.09 25.08
N GLN A 509 2.89 4.23 23.87
CA GLN A 509 4.20 3.77 23.42
C GLN A 509 4.76 4.69 22.35
N LYS A 510 6.05 4.56 22.03
CA LYS A 510 6.65 5.30 20.93
C LYS A 510 6.10 4.81 19.58
N GLY A 511 5.66 5.75 18.74
CA GLY A 511 5.25 5.49 17.36
C GLY A 511 6.44 5.41 16.39
N SER A 512 6.14 5.23 15.11
CA SER A 512 7.11 5.37 14.02
C SER A 512 7.51 6.81 13.74
N SER A 513 6.73 7.77 14.24
CA SER A 513 6.95 9.22 14.17
C SER A 513 7.24 9.78 15.56
N ASP A 514 7.45 11.09 15.68
CA ASP A 514 7.58 11.76 16.99
C ASP A 514 6.26 11.76 17.81
N THR A 515 5.15 11.30 17.22
CA THR A 515 3.85 11.22 17.91
C THR A 515 3.73 9.91 18.67
N LEU A 516 3.19 9.99 19.89
CA LEU A 516 2.91 8.80 20.71
C LEU A 516 1.85 7.92 20.04
N LEU A 517 1.93 6.63 20.31
CA LEU A 517 0.98 5.62 19.85
C LEU A 517 0.26 5.05 21.06
N THR A 518 -1.05 4.85 20.96
CA THR A 518 -1.80 4.09 21.98
C THR A 518 -1.35 2.63 22.02
N GLN A 519 -1.55 1.95 23.13
CA GLN A 519 -1.35 0.50 23.24
C GLN A 519 -2.64 -0.29 22.92
N TYR A 520 -3.77 0.40 22.77
CA TYR A 520 -5.06 -0.20 22.46
C TYR A 520 -5.51 0.06 21.02
N PRO A 521 -6.05 -0.96 20.32
CA PRO A 521 -6.54 -0.79 18.97
C PRO A 521 -7.85 0.02 18.96
N MET A 522 -8.20 0.55 17.79
CA MET A 522 -9.35 1.43 17.56
C MET A 522 -10.64 1.00 18.29
N GLY A 523 -11.07 -0.25 18.13
CA GLY A 523 -12.34 -0.71 18.73
C GLY A 523 -12.36 -0.65 20.25
N VAL A 524 -11.21 -0.84 20.91
CA VAL A 524 -11.09 -0.71 22.37
C VAL A 524 -11.17 0.75 22.80
N LEU A 525 -10.54 1.66 22.06
CA LEU A 525 -10.55 3.10 22.36
C LEU A 525 -11.96 3.70 22.25
N GLU A 526 -12.72 3.29 21.22
CA GLU A 526 -14.11 3.70 21.02
C GLU A 526 -15.01 3.22 22.17
N GLU A 527 -14.82 1.97 22.62
CA GLU A 527 -15.54 1.43 23.77
C GLU A 527 -15.16 2.10 25.08
N LEU A 528 -13.94 2.62 25.23
CA LEU A 528 -13.55 3.44 26.38
C LEU A 528 -14.12 4.86 26.31
N GLY A 529 -14.73 5.26 25.20
CA GLY A 529 -15.39 6.56 25.04
C GLY A 529 -14.50 7.67 24.51
N LEU A 530 -13.29 7.34 24.02
CA LEU A 530 -12.37 8.30 23.42
C LEU A 530 -12.76 8.60 21.98
N LEU A 531 -12.71 9.89 21.63
CA LEU A 531 -13.03 10.33 20.29
C LEU A 531 -11.85 10.12 19.34
N LYS A 532 -12.10 9.34 18.30
CA LYS A 532 -11.21 9.16 17.17
C LYS A 532 -11.46 10.24 16.12
N MET A 533 -10.36 10.71 15.53
CA MET A 533 -10.36 11.57 14.36
C MET A 533 -9.47 10.94 13.29
N ASP A 534 -9.97 10.80 12.07
CA ASP A 534 -9.24 10.20 10.97
C ASP A 534 -8.59 11.27 10.07
N PHE A 535 -7.26 11.30 10.13
CA PHE A 535 -6.40 12.09 9.27
C PHE A 535 -5.93 11.17 8.13
N LEU A 536 -6.63 11.17 7.00
CA LEU A 536 -6.30 10.27 5.91
C LEU A 536 -5.25 10.87 4.98
N GLY A 537 -4.30 10.04 4.55
CA GLY A 537 -3.40 10.38 3.45
C GLY A 537 -3.98 9.90 2.12
N LEU A 538 -4.38 10.83 1.26
CA LEU A 538 -4.87 10.53 -0.08
C LEU A 538 -3.83 10.92 -1.14
N ARG A 539 -3.21 9.90 -1.75
CA ARG A 539 -2.18 10.06 -2.80
C ARG A 539 -2.63 10.95 -3.96
N ASN A 540 -3.93 10.98 -4.27
CA ASN A 540 -4.48 11.83 -5.34
C ASN A 540 -4.41 13.32 -5.01
N LEU A 541 -4.50 13.71 -3.74
CA LEU A 541 -4.29 15.11 -3.34
C LEU A 541 -2.83 15.51 -3.52
N SER A 542 -1.89 14.62 -3.16
CA SER A 542 -0.46 14.81 -3.41
C SER A 542 -0.14 14.89 -4.91
N LEU A 543 -0.79 14.04 -5.72
CA LEU A 543 -0.69 14.10 -7.18
C LEU A 543 -1.17 15.46 -7.69
N MET A 544 -2.34 15.92 -7.27
CA MET A 544 -2.85 17.25 -7.64
C MET A 544 -1.93 18.38 -7.21
N GLU A 545 -1.41 18.37 -5.98
CA GLU A 545 -0.43 19.38 -5.52
C GLU A 545 0.80 19.41 -6.43
N HIS A 546 1.35 18.24 -6.76
CA HIS A 546 2.50 18.15 -7.64
C HIS A 546 2.19 18.68 -9.05
N ILE A 547 1.01 18.38 -9.60
CA ILE A 547 0.58 18.90 -10.90
C ILE A 547 0.49 20.42 -10.86
N LEU A 548 -0.21 20.99 -9.87
CA LEU A 548 -0.39 22.44 -9.75
C LEU A 548 0.93 23.17 -9.52
N GLN A 549 1.82 22.62 -8.68
CA GLN A 549 3.16 23.16 -8.46
C GLN A 549 4.00 23.12 -9.75
N ASN A 550 3.93 22.03 -10.51
CA ASN A 550 4.66 21.88 -11.77
C ASN A 550 4.14 22.88 -12.81
N ILE A 551 2.82 23.03 -12.97
CA ILE A 551 2.22 24.03 -13.87
C ILE A 551 2.67 25.44 -13.48
N LYS A 552 2.62 25.78 -12.19
CA LYS A 552 3.05 27.10 -11.70
C LYS A 552 4.54 27.35 -12.01
N LYS A 553 5.41 26.38 -11.75
CA LYS A 553 6.86 26.50 -11.98
C LYS A 553 7.21 26.67 -13.46
N THR A 554 6.53 25.94 -14.35
CA THR A 554 6.85 25.90 -15.79
C THR A 554 6.16 26.99 -16.59
N THR A 555 4.93 27.37 -16.22
CA THR A 555 4.12 28.33 -17.00
C THR A 555 3.91 29.67 -16.33
N GLY A 556 4.25 29.80 -15.04
CA GLY A 556 3.92 30.96 -14.20
C GLY A 556 2.44 31.06 -13.80
N LYS A 557 1.54 30.29 -14.42
CA LYS A 557 0.09 30.34 -14.15
C LYS A 557 -0.26 29.62 -12.85
N ARG A 558 -1.03 30.28 -11.98
CA ARG A 558 -1.56 29.69 -10.73
C ARG A 558 -3.02 29.27 -10.94
N ILE A 559 -3.25 27.96 -11.00
CA ILE A 559 -4.60 27.38 -11.05
C ILE A 559 -5.11 27.21 -9.62
N ARG A 560 -6.36 27.58 -9.37
CA ARG A 560 -7.07 27.32 -8.10
C ARG A 560 -8.18 26.31 -8.37
N LEU A 561 -8.20 25.21 -7.61
CA LEU A 561 -9.17 24.11 -7.84
C LEU A 561 -10.63 24.56 -7.71
N LYS A 562 -10.90 25.53 -6.82
CA LYS A 562 -12.24 26.09 -6.60
C LYS A 562 -12.80 26.87 -7.80
N ASP A 563 -11.94 27.30 -8.73
CA ASP A 563 -12.33 28.06 -9.92
C ASP A 563 -12.58 27.15 -11.13
N ILE A 564 -12.44 25.82 -10.99
CA ILE A 564 -12.62 24.87 -12.08
C ILE A 564 -14.13 24.74 -12.40
N PRO A 565 -14.55 25.00 -13.66
CA PRO A 565 -15.95 24.86 -14.07
C PRO A 565 -16.34 23.38 -14.24
N PHE A 566 -17.41 22.95 -13.57
CA PHE A 566 -17.91 21.57 -13.60
C PHE A 566 -18.73 21.20 -14.85
N ASP A 567 -18.81 22.11 -15.82
CA ASP A 567 -19.44 21.99 -17.13
C ASP A 567 -18.41 22.02 -18.30
N ASP A 568 -17.11 21.87 -18.00
CA ASP A 568 -16.04 21.94 -19.02
C ASP A 568 -16.12 20.82 -20.08
N HIS A 569 -16.36 21.23 -21.34
CA HIS A 569 -16.53 20.33 -22.47
C HIS A 569 -15.31 19.43 -22.74
N LYS A 570 -14.07 19.95 -22.64
CA LYS A 570 -12.86 19.16 -22.91
C LYS A 570 -12.69 18.03 -21.89
N THR A 571 -13.04 18.29 -20.63
CA THR A 571 -13.02 17.31 -19.56
C THR A 571 -14.01 16.18 -19.86
N PHE A 572 -15.25 16.50 -20.25
CA PHE A 572 -16.22 15.48 -20.63
C PHE A 572 -15.79 14.66 -21.83
N LEU A 573 -15.24 15.28 -22.88
CA LEU A 573 -14.71 14.52 -24.03
C LEU A 573 -13.67 13.47 -23.61
N LEU A 574 -12.74 13.83 -22.72
CA LEU A 574 -11.74 12.91 -22.20
C LEU A 574 -12.39 11.71 -21.46
N LEU A 575 -13.43 11.98 -20.67
CA LEU A 575 -14.20 10.95 -19.96
C LEU A 575 -15.00 10.06 -20.93
N GLN A 576 -15.64 10.65 -21.93
CA GLN A 576 -16.41 9.96 -22.96
C GLN A 576 -15.54 9.02 -23.82
N GLU A 577 -14.27 9.39 -24.04
CA GLU A 577 -13.28 8.53 -24.72
C GLU A 577 -12.70 7.44 -23.80
N GLY A 578 -13.01 7.48 -22.49
CA GLY A 578 -12.49 6.55 -21.49
C GLY A 578 -10.98 6.69 -21.25
N LYS A 579 -10.40 7.87 -21.49
CA LYS A 579 -8.98 8.18 -21.29
C LYS A 579 -8.67 8.54 -19.83
N THR A 580 -9.11 7.72 -18.88
CA THR A 580 -9.15 8.03 -17.44
C THR A 580 -8.02 7.42 -16.62
N THR A 581 -6.91 7.00 -17.23
CA THR A 581 -5.73 6.57 -16.47
C THR A 581 -5.24 7.66 -15.54
N GLY A 582 -4.98 7.33 -14.26
CA GLY A 582 -4.60 8.29 -13.23
C GLY A 582 -5.72 9.22 -12.76
N VAL A 583 -6.96 9.07 -13.28
CA VAL A 583 -8.13 9.83 -12.83
C VAL A 583 -8.83 9.03 -11.73
N PHE A 584 -8.77 9.55 -10.49
CA PHE A 584 -9.31 8.92 -9.29
C PHE A 584 -10.72 8.33 -9.48
N GLN A 585 -10.97 7.14 -8.93
CA GLN A 585 -12.20 6.33 -9.03
C GLN A 585 -12.55 5.83 -10.45
N LEU A 586 -11.99 6.40 -11.50
CA LEU A 586 -12.42 6.17 -12.88
C LEU A 586 -11.44 5.31 -13.71
N GLU A 587 -10.46 4.66 -13.08
CA GLU A 587 -9.32 4.06 -13.79
C GLU A 587 -9.54 2.65 -14.32
N SER A 588 -10.45 1.86 -13.73
CA SER A 588 -10.60 0.43 -14.08
C SER A 588 -11.12 0.20 -15.50
N GLU A 589 -10.74 -0.90 -16.16
CA GLU A 589 -11.15 -1.18 -17.54
C GLU A 589 -12.67 -1.21 -17.72
N GLY A 590 -13.39 -1.87 -16.80
CA GLY A 590 -14.85 -1.92 -16.89
C GLY A 590 -15.49 -0.56 -16.60
N MET A 591 -14.91 0.27 -15.73
CA MET A 591 -15.38 1.64 -15.50
C MET A 591 -15.20 2.51 -16.76
N ARG A 592 -14.04 2.41 -17.43
CA ARG A 592 -13.79 3.08 -18.73
C ARG A 592 -14.83 2.69 -19.76
N ASN A 593 -15.21 1.40 -19.81
CA ASN A 593 -16.24 0.92 -20.73
C ASN A 593 -17.62 1.49 -20.41
N VAL A 594 -17.96 1.65 -19.12
CA VAL A 594 -19.19 2.32 -18.70
C VAL A 594 -19.19 3.79 -19.14
N LEU A 595 -18.11 4.53 -18.91
CA LEU A 595 -18.02 5.94 -19.32
C LEU A 595 -18.17 6.12 -20.84
N LYS A 596 -17.55 5.25 -21.65
CA LYS A 596 -17.69 5.25 -23.12
C LYS A 596 -19.12 5.05 -23.60
N LYS A 597 -19.89 4.21 -22.90
CA LYS A 597 -21.30 3.92 -23.22
C LYS A 597 -22.24 5.01 -22.69
N LEU A 598 -22.02 5.44 -21.45
CA LEU A 598 -22.81 6.49 -20.81
C LEU A 598 -22.66 7.83 -21.52
N LYS A 599 -21.45 8.13 -21.99
CA LYS A 599 -21.03 9.43 -22.50
C LYS A 599 -21.43 10.56 -21.53
N PRO A 600 -20.73 10.69 -20.39
CA PRO A 600 -21.06 11.72 -19.39
C PRO A 600 -20.95 13.12 -20.02
N ASN A 601 -21.92 13.98 -19.73
CA ASN A 601 -22.01 15.36 -20.23
C ASN A 601 -22.38 16.37 -19.15
N GLU A 602 -22.64 15.90 -17.92
CA GLU A 602 -22.82 16.74 -16.74
C GLU A 602 -22.15 16.11 -15.51
N PHE A 603 -21.92 16.90 -14.47
CA PHE A 603 -21.25 16.43 -13.26
C PHE A 603 -22.02 15.30 -12.53
N GLU A 604 -23.35 15.36 -12.51
CA GLU A 604 -24.19 14.34 -11.87
C GLU A 604 -24.00 12.95 -12.49
N ASP A 605 -23.67 12.83 -13.78
CA ASP A 605 -23.34 11.54 -14.39
C ASP A 605 -22.14 10.86 -13.71
N ILE A 606 -21.13 11.64 -13.33
CA ILE A 606 -19.92 11.14 -12.69
C ILE A 606 -20.27 10.66 -11.28
N VAL A 607 -21.09 11.43 -10.56
CA VAL A 607 -21.59 11.08 -9.23
C VAL A 607 -22.39 9.78 -9.27
N ALA A 608 -23.26 9.60 -10.26
CA ALA A 608 -24.08 8.40 -10.42
C ALA A 608 -23.25 7.17 -10.79
N VAL A 609 -22.33 7.29 -11.74
CA VAL A 609 -21.45 6.18 -12.15
C VAL A 609 -20.57 5.71 -11.00
N ASN A 610 -20.00 6.65 -10.25
CA ASN A 610 -19.18 6.33 -9.09
C ASN A 610 -19.99 5.57 -8.01
N ALA A 611 -21.29 5.86 -7.87
CA ALA A 611 -22.18 5.15 -6.96
C ALA A 611 -22.67 3.78 -7.49
N LEU A 612 -22.89 3.66 -8.81
CA LEU A 612 -23.46 2.47 -9.44
C LEU A 612 -22.44 1.37 -9.77
N TYR A 613 -21.17 1.72 -10.01
CA TYR A 613 -20.14 0.77 -10.44
C TYR A 613 -19.57 -0.07 -9.29
N ARG A 614 -20.42 -0.92 -8.71
CA ARG A 614 -20.09 -1.88 -7.65
C ARG A 614 -20.94 -3.17 -7.75
N PRO A 615 -20.47 -4.31 -7.23
CA PRO A 615 -21.23 -5.56 -7.25
C PRO A 615 -22.64 -5.37 -6.65
N GLY A 616 -23.69 -5.76 -7.38
CA GLY A 616 -25.08 -5.44 -7.05
C GLY A 616 -25.68 -4.41 -8.01
N PRO A 617 -25.56 -3.09 -7.76
CA PRO A 617 -26.19 -2.05 -8.56
C PRO A 617 -25.61 -1.91 -9.97
N MET A 618 -24.49 -2.57 -10.31
CA MET A 618 -23.98 -2.63 -11.68
C MET A 618 -25.00 -3.15 -12.69
N SER A 619 -25.97 -3.97 -12.26
CA SER A 619 -27.08 -4.43 -13.11
C SER A 619 -27.99 -3.30 -13.59
N ASN A 620 -28.02 -2.16 -12.88
CA ASN A 620 -28.85 -1.00 -13.24
C ASN A 620 -28.15 -0.04 -14.19
N ILE A 621 -26.85 -0.19 -14.43
CA ILE A 621 -26.08 0.68 -15.33
C ILE A 621 -26.65 0.67 -16.77
N PRO A 622 -26.99 -0.48 -17.38
CA PRO A 622 -27.62 -0.50 -18.70
C PRO A 622 -28.92 0.30 -18.77
N VAL A 623 -29.83 0.10 -17.81
CA VAL A 623 -31.11 0.82 -17.71
C VAL A 623 -30.87 2.33 -17.55
N TYR A 624 -29.94 2.73 -16.68
CA TYR A 624 -29.55 4.13 -16.51
C TYR A 624 -29.06 4.75 -17.82
N ILE A 625 -28.19 4.05 -18.56
CA ILE A 625 -27.64 4.50 -19.85
C ILE A 625 -28.74 4.61 -20.91
N ASP A 626 -29.61 3.61 -21.03
CA ASP A 626 -30.65 3.59 -22.05
C ASP A 626 -31.70 4.67 -21.81
N ARG A 627 -32.08 4.92 -20.55
CA ARG A 627 -32.96 6.04 -20.19
C ARG A 627 -32.33 7.40 -20.44
N LYS A 628 -31.05 7.56 -20.10
CA LYS A 628 -30.30 8.79 -20.40
C LYS A 628 -30.30 9.12 -21.90
N HIS A 629 -30.08 8.11 -22.74
CA HIS A 629 -30.05 8.29 -24.20
C HIS A 629 -31.45 8.25 -24.84
N GLY A 630 -32.54 8.22 -24.05
CA GLY A 630 -33.91 8.21 -24.55
C GLY A 630 -34.32 6.93 -25.29
N LYS A 631 -33.58 5.82 -25.11
CA LYS A 631 -33.89 4.51 -25.70
C LYS A 631 -34.96 3.76 -24.90
N GLU A 632 -35.08 4.06 -23.61
CA GLU A 632 -36.12 3.57 -22.71
C GLU A 632 -36.83 4.79 -22.08
N GLN A 633 -38.16 4.75 -21.97
CA GLN A 633 -38.91 5.82 -21.29
C GLN A 633 -38.74 5.73 -19.78
N VAL A 634 -38.56 6.88 -19.12
CA VAL A 634 -38.52 6.96 -17.66
C VAL A 634 -39.96 6.91 -17.12
N ALA A 635 -40.33 5.80 -16.47
CA ALA A 635 -41.62 5.66 -15.81
C ALA A 635 -41.49 5.86 -14.30
N TYR A 636 -42.38 6.67 -13.72
CA TYR A 636 -42.48 6.87 -12.27
C TYR A 636 -43.76 6.23 -11.74
N PRO A 637 -43.71 5.44 -10.65
CA PRO A 637 -44.90 4.91 -9.98
C PRO A 637 -45.91 5.99 -9.55
N HIS A 638 -45.42 7.21 -9.29
CA HIS A 638 -46.25 8.36 -8.92
C HIS A 638 -45.55 9.68 -9.33
N PRO A 639 -46.27 10.73 -9.77
CA PRO A 639 -45.67 12.01 -10.19
C PRO A 639 -44.78 12.67 -9.12
N ASN A 640 -45.14 12.57 -7.84
CA ASN A 640 -44.34 13.11 -6.74
C ASN A 640 -42.95 12.48 -6.56
N LEU A 641 -42.64 11.38 -7.26
CA LEU A 641 -41.28 10.82 -7.29
C LEU A 641 -40.36 11.54 -8.28
N GLU A 642 -40.91 12.19 -9.30
CA GLU A 642 -40.12 12.81 -10.36
C GLU A 642 -39.09 13.81 -9.80
N PRO A 643 -39.44 14.75 -8.88
CA PRO A 643 -38.46 15.70 -8.35
C PRO A 643 -37.28 15.04 -7.62
N ILE A 644 -37.46 13.84 -7.07
CA ILE A 644 -36.44 13.11 -6.29
C ILE A 644 -35.53 12.27 -7.21
N LEU A 645 -36.11 11.69 -8.27
CA LEU A 645 -35.44 10.69 -9.11
C LEU A 645 -35.09 11.20 -10.51
N LYS A 646 -35.44 12.43 -10.87
CA LYS A 646 -35.18 13.02 -12.20
C LYS A 646 -33.70 13.01 -12.57
N LYS A 647 -32.82 13.41 -11.63
CA LYS A 647 -31.35 13.42 -11.83
C LYS A 647 -30.75 12.03 -12.03
N THR A 648 -31.48 10.98 -11.66
CA THR A 648 -31.05 9.58 -11.81
C THR A 648 -31.92 8.79 -12.78
N TYR A 649 -32.65 9.48 -13.66
CA TYR A 649 -33.49 8.86 -14.70
C TYR A 649 -34.46 7.80 -14.13
N GLY A 650 -35.05 8.07 -12.96
CA GLY A 650 -36.01 7.18 -12.32
C GLY A 650 -35.40 5.95 -11.62
N VAL A 651 -34.07 5.83 -11.59
CA VAL A 651 -33.38 4.76 -10.85
C VAL A 651 -33.05 5.25 -9.44
N ILE A 652 -33.35 4.46 -8.40
CA ILE A 652 -32.91 4.78 -7.04
C ILE A 652 -31.43 4.39 -6.90
N VAL A 653 -30.59 5.39 -6.69
CA VAL A 653 -29.12 5.22 -6.56
C VAL A 653 -28.68 5.54 -5.14
N TYR A 654 -29.29 6.55 -4.52
CA TYR A 654 -28.79 7.15 -3.30
C TYR A 654 -29.64 6.86 -2.06
N GLN A 655 -28.98 6.83 -0.90
CA GLN A 655 -29.62 6.72 0.40
C GLN A 655 -30.48 7.94 0.71
N GLU A 656 -30.00 9.13 0.32
CA GLU A 656 -30.71 10.39 0.48
C GLU A 656 -32.02 10.41 -0.33
N GLN A 657 -32.08 9.75 -1.49
CA GLN A 657 -33.33 9.59 -2.25
C GLN A 657 -34.35 8.74 -1.48
N ILE A 658 -33.91 7.64 -0.86
CA ILE A 658 -34.79 6.81 -0.01
C ILE A 658 -35.36 7.65 1.14
N MET A 659 -34.52 8.48 1.77
CA MET A 659 -34.95 9.35 2.86
C MET A 659 -35.97 10.39 2.39
N GLN A 660 -35.74 11.01 1.23
CA GLN A 660 -36.65 11.97 0.62
C GLN A 660 -37.99 11.31 0.25
N VAL A 661 -37.98 10.08 -0.27
CA VAL A 661 -39.22 9.33 -0.58
C VAL A 661 -40.00 9.04 0.70
N ALA A 662 -39.34 8.56 1.76
CA ALA A 662 -40.01 8.30 3.04
C ALA A 662 -40.62 9.56 3.65
N SER A 663 -39.88 10.67 3.65
CA SER A 663 -40.38 11.95 4.16
C SER A 663 -41.55 12.47 3.32
N LYS A 664 -41.46 12.40 1.98
CA LYS A 664 -42.48 12.95 1.07
C LYS A 664 -43.77 12.12 1.03
N PHE A 665 -43.66 10.79 1.08
CA PHE A 665 -44.81 9.90 0.96
C PHE A 665 -45.39 9.51 2.31
N ALA A 666 -44.56 9.07 3.26
CA ALA A 666 -45.02 8.62 4.57
C ALA A 666 -45.09 9.75 5.62
N GLY A 667 -44.59 10.95 5.32
CA GLY A 667 -44.62 12.08 6.25
C GLY A 667 -43.57 12.00 7.35
N PHE A 668 -42.59 11.10 7.20
CA PHE A 668 -41.51 10.91 8.17
C PHE A 668 -40.68 12.20 8.29
N THR A 669 -40.18 12.46 9.50
CA THR A 669 -39.07 13.39 9.67
C THR A 669 -37.85 12.85 8.90
N LEU A 670 -36.89 13.71 8.56
CA LEU A 670 -35.64 13.25 7.96
C LEU A 670 -34.80 12.38 8.93
N GLY A 671 -35.04 12.51 10.25
CA GLY A 671 -34.44 11.65 11.28
C GLY A 671 -35.02 10.23 11.24
N GLU A 672 -36.35 10.10 11.22
CA GLU A 672 -37.08 8.83 11.08
C GLU A 672 -36.71 8.14 9.76
N ALA A 673 -36.60 8.92 8.69
CA ALA A 673 -36.20 8.41 7.38
C ALA A 673 -34.77 7.82 7.36
N ASP A 674 -33.82 8.37 8.12
CA ASP A 674 -32.49 7.74 8.28
C ASP A 674 -32.57 6.44 9.10
N LEU A 675 -33.45 6.37 10.11
CA LEU A 675 -33.70 5.14 10.88
C LEU A 675 -34.24 4.03 9.99
N LEU A 676 -35.23 4.34 9.13
CA LEU A 676 -35.76 3.42 8.12
C LEU A 676 -34.64 2.88 7.23
N ARG A 677 -33.84 3.77 6.61
CA ARG A 677 -32.71 3.38 5.76
C ARG A 677 -31.79 2.37 6.47
N ARG A 678 -31.46 2.59 7.75
CA ARG A 678 -30.60 1.67 8.53
C ARG A 678 -31.27 0.35 8.83
N ALA A 679 -32.56 0.36 9.16
CA ALA A 679 -33.34 -0.85 9.40
C ALA A 679 -33.30 -1.76 8.16
N VAL A 680 -33.49 -1.16 6.97
CA VAL A 680 -33.44 -1.89 5.71
C VAL A 680 -32.06 -2.47 5.44
N SER A 681 -30.98 -1.72 5.67
CA SER A 681 -29.61 -2.24 5.52
C SER A 681 -29.27 -3.41 6.47
N LYS A 682 -29.96 -3.56 7.62
CA LYS A 682 -29.69 -4.63 8.61
C LYS A 682 -30.50 -5.91 8.42
N LYS A 683 -31.49 -5.92 7.51
CA LYS A 683 -32.30 -7.10 7.14
C LYS A 683 -32.99 -7.84 8.30
N LYS A 684 -33.34 -7.14 9.38
CA LYS A 684 -34.13 -7.75 10.45
C LYS A 684 -35.60 -7.75 10.03
N ARG A 685 -36.14 -8.92 9.71
CA ARG A 685 -37.48 -9.11 9.15
C ARG A 685 -38.57 -8.45 10.01
N GLU A 686 -38.51 -8.65 11.32
CA GLU A 686 -39.46 -8.04 12.28
C GLU A 686 -39.46 -6.51 12.21
N ILE A 687 -38.30 -5.88 12.07
CA ILE A 687 -38.17 -4.41 11.97
C ILE A 687 -38.71 -3.94 10.61
N LEU A 688 -38.39 -4.65 9.53
CA LEU A 688 -38.86 -4.33 8.18
C LEU A 688 -40.39 -4.39 8.06
N ASP A 689 -41.03 -5.35 8.71
CA ASP A 689 -42.48 -5.49 8.70
C ASP A 689 -43.16 -4.39 9.54
N HIS A 690 -42.58 -4.05 10.70
CA HIS A 690 -43.02 -2.91 11.51
C HIS A 690 -42.94 -1.58 10.73
N GLU A 691 -41.78 -1.32 10.12
CA GLU A 691 -41.55 -0.10 9.34
C GLU A 691 -42.42 -0.04 8.08
N ARG A 692 -42.77 -1.18 7.46
CA ARG A 692 -43.74 -1.21 6.35
C ARG A 692 -45.09 -0.67 6.80
N ASN A 693 -45.61 -1.16 7.92
CA ASN A 693 -46.91 -0.73 8.44
C ASN A 693 -46.90 0.77 8.77
N HIS A 694 -45.81 1.26 9.34
CA HIS A 694 -45.64 2.67 9.65
C HIS A 694 -45.60 3.53 8.38
N PHE A 695 -44.81 3.13 7.38
CA PHE A 695 -44.73 3.81 6.08
C PHE A 695 -46.08 3.83 5.35
N VAL A 696 -46.77 2.70 5.27
CA VAL A 696 -48.07 2.59 4.56
C VAL A 696 -49.15 3.41 5.27
N SER A 697 -49.17 3.39 6.61
CA SER A 697 -50.12 4.19 7.39
C SER A 697 -49.90 5.69 7.18
N GLY A 698 -48.63 6.14 7.23
CA GLY A 698 -48.28 7.54 6.94
C GLY A 698 -48.62 7.94 5.50
N ALA A 699 -48.37 7.04 4.53
CA ALA A 699 -48.72 7.28 3.13
C ALA A 699 -50.22 7.42 2.91
N LYS A 700 -51.05 6.61 3.58
CA LYS A 700 -52.51 6.74 3.55
C LYS A 700 -52.97 8.06 4.16
N GLN A 701 -52.36 8.49 5.28
CA GLN A 701 -52.67 9.78 5.91
C GLN A 701 -52.32 10.97 5.01
N ASN A 702 -51.28 10.84 4.18
CA ASN A 702 -50.87 11.86 3.20
C ASN A 702 -51.62 11.78 1.86
N GLY A 703 -52.66 10.94 1.75
CA GLY A 703 -53.54 10.87 0.59
C GLY A 703 -53.07 9.94 -0.53
N TYR A 704 -52.09 9.07 -0.29
CA TYR A 704 -51.66 8.06 -1.27
C TYR A 704 -52.43 6.74 -1.12
N SER A 705 -52.65 6.04 -2.23
CA SER A 705 -53.28 4.72 -2.19
C SER A 705 -52.37 3.68 -1.51
N GLU A 706 -52.99 2.72 -0.84
CA GLU A 706 -52.28 1.62 -0.18
C GLU A 706 -51.44 0.78 -1.15
N LYS A 707 -51.90 0.64 -2.40
CA LYS A 707 -51.14 -0.03 -3.47
C LYS A 707 -49.85 0.71 -3.77
N VAL A 708 -49.94 2.01 -4.04
CA VAL A 708 -48.75 2.86 -4.30
C VAL A 708 -47.79 2.84 -3.12
N ALA A 709 -48.31 2.91 -1.88
CA ALA A 709 -47.47 2.85 -0.68
C ALA A 709 -46.69 1.53 -0.55
N ASN A 710 -47.35 0.39 -0.80
CA ASN A 710 -46.67 -0.91 -0.78
C ASN A 710 -45.66 -1.04 -1.92
N ASP A 711 -46.05 -0.70 -3.15
CA ASP A 711 -45.15 -0.77 -4.32
C ASP A 711 -43.89 0.09 -4.10
N LEU A 712 -44.03 1.28 -3.52
CA LEU A 712 -42.90 2.16 -3.17
C LEU A 712 -42.01 1.56 -2.07
N TYR A 713 -42.62 0.97 -1.04
CA TYR A 713 -41.85 0.32 0.02
C TYR A 713 -41.07 -0.88 -0.50
N ASP A 714 -41.67 -1.69 -1.39
CA ASP A 714 -41.02 -2.81 -2.06
C ASP A 714 -39.81 -2.35 -2.89
N ILE A 715 -39.96 -1.25 -3.63
CA ILE A 715 -38.85 -0.60 -4.33
C ILE A 715 -37.76 -0.17 -3.33
N ILE A 716 -38.11 0.53 -2.24
CA ILE A 716 -37.14 0.96 -1.22
C ILE A 716 -36.35 -0.24 -0.66
N VAL A 717 -37.03 -1.32 -0.28
CA VAL A 717 -36.39 -2.53 0.28
C VAL A 717 -35.46 -3.19 -0.74
N HIS A 718 -35.89 -3.31 -2.00
CA HIS A 718 -35.08 -3.88 -3.05
C HIS A 718 -33.78 -3.09 -3.31
N PHE A 719 -33.86 -1.76 -3.26
CA PHE A 719 -32.71 -0.89 -3.58
C PHE A 719 -31.84 -0.51 -2.38
N ALA A 720 -32.34 -0.60 -1.15
CA ALA A 720 -31.58 -0.22 0.04
C ALA A 720 -30.32 -1.07 0.28
N ASP A 721 -30.30 -2.31 -0.21
CA ASP A 721 -29.09 -3.15 -0.25
C ASP A 721 -27.95 -2.50 -1.04
N TYR A 722 -28.30 -1.63 -1.98
CA TYR A 722 -27.42 -1.02 -2.96
C TYR A 722 -27.54 0.50 -3.03
N GLY A 723 -28.13 1.14 -2.03
CA GLY A 723 -28.17 2.59 -1.92
C GLY A 723 -26.80 3.14 -1.53
N PHE A 724 -26.33 4.19 -2.20
CA PHE A 724 -25.04 4.83 -1.91
C PHE A 724 -25.20 6.15 -1.16
N ASN A 725 -24.24 6.53 -0.33
CA ASN A 725 -24.24 7.85 0.29
C ASN A 725 -23.88 8.90 -0.77
N ARG A 726 -24.82 9.78 -1.10
CA ARG A 726 -24.65 10.79 -2.14
C ARG A 726 -23.63 11.85 -1.74
N SER A 727 -23.62 12.26 -0.47
CA SER A 727 -22.67 13.24 0.06
C SER A 727 -21.21 12.82 -0.20
N HIS A 728 -20.90 11.55 0.05
CA HIS A 728 -19.60 10.94 -0.23
C HIS A 728 -19.32 10.85 -1.74
N ALA A 729 -20.32 10.43 -2.52
CA ALA A 729 -20.22 10.31 -3.98
C ALA A 729 -19.88 11.65 -4.64
N VAL A 730 -20.57 12.72 -4.24
CA VAL A 730 -20.36 14.09 -4.76
C VAL A 730 -18.95 14.55 -4.45
N ALA A 731 -18.52 14.44 -3.18
CA ALA A 731 -17.20 14.89 -2.77
C ALA A 731 -16.07 14.19 -3.54
N TYR A 732 -16.15 12.86 -3.69
CA TYR A 732 -15.11 12.10 -4.39
C TYR A 732 -15.15 12.32 -5.90
N SER A 733 -16.34 12.54 -6.47
CA SER A 733 -16.49 12.88 -7.88
C SER A 733 -15.94 14.26 -8.21
N MET A 734 -15.92 15.21 -7.26
CA MET A 734 -15.23 16.48 -7.45
C MET A 734 -13.72 16.29 -7.65
N ILE A 735 -13.07 15.43 -6.85
CA ILE A 735 -11.64 15.11 -7.04
C ILE A 735 -11.43 14.44 -8.40
N ALA A 736 -12.29 13.49 -8.78
CA ALA A 736 -12.21 12.82 -10.07
C ALA A 736 -12.33 13.81 -11.23
N PHE A 737 -13.30 14.73 -11.17
CA PHE A 737 -13.48 15.77 -12.19
C PHE A 737 -12.29 16.74 -12.24
N GLN A 738 -11.78 17.19 -11.10
CA GLN A 738 -10.63 18.08 -11.03
C GLN A 738 -9.37 17.43 -11.65
N LEU A 739 -9.13 16.15 -11.38
CA LEU A 739 -8.05 15.39 -12.02
C LEU A 739 -8.29 15.23 -13.52
N ALA A 740 -9.51 14.91 -13.95
CA ALA A 740 -9.85 14.81 -15.37
C ALA A 740 -9.65 16.15 -16.10
N TYR A 741 -10.01 17.26 -15.46
CA TYR A 741 -9.78 18.62 -15.97
C TYR A 741 -8.28 18.91 -16.12
N LEU A 742 -7.49 18.64 -15.07
CA LEU A 742 -6.04 18.82 -15.14
C LEU A 742 -5.42 17.96 -16.24
N LYS A 743 -5.92 16.73 -16.45
CA LYS A 743 -5.46 15.86 -17.54
C LYS A 743 -5.86 16.38 -18.92
N ALA A 744 -7.08 16.90 -19.07
CA ALA A 744 -7.59 17.41 -20.35
C ALA A 744 -6.88 18.70 -20.80
N HIS A 745 -6.56 19.59 -19.85
CA HIS A 745 -5.98 20.90 -20.15
C HIS A 745 -4.45 20.96 -19.99
N TYR A 746 -3.87 20.11 -19.13
CA TYR A 746 -2.43 20.04 -18.85
C TYR A 746 -1.89 18.59 -18.86
N PRO A 747 -2.11 17.83 -19.96
CA PRO A 747 -1.80 16.40 -20.02
C PRO A 747 -0.32 16.10 -19.74
N LEU A 748 0.61 16.93 -20.23
CA LEU A 748 2.04 16.72 -20.04
C LEU A 748 2.45 16.82 -18.56
N HIS A 749 1.96 17.84 -17.84
CA HIS A 749 2.19 18.02 -16.40
C HIS A 749 1.51 16.93 -15.56
N PHE A 750 0.30 16.54 -15.95
CA PHE A 750 -0.44 15.44 -15.35
C PHE A 750 0.35 14.14 -15.44
N MET A 751 0.78 13.77 -16.65
CA MET A 751 1.54 12.55 -16.90
C MET A 751 2.90 12.56 -16.20
N ALA A 752 3.60 13.70 -16.14
CA ALA A 752 4.86 13.81 -15.40
C ALA A 752 4.69 13.55 -13.90
N ALA A 753 3.64 14.12 -13.30
CA ALA A 753 3.33 13.87 -11.89
C ALA A 753 2.86 12.42 -11.65
N LEU A 754 2.07 11.86 -12.57
CA LEU A 754 1.59 10.48 -12.51
C LEU A 754 2.74 9.47 -12.58
N LEU A 755 3.66 9.65 -13.54
CA LEU A 755 4.89 8.85 -13.69
C LEU A 755 5.76 8.93 -12.43
N THR A 756 5.92 10.13 -11.86
CA THR A 756 6.66 10.33 -10.61
C THR A 756 6.04 9.55 -9.46
N SER A 757 4.71 9.46 -9.40
CA SER A 757 4.02 8.78 -8.31
C SER A 757 4.22 7.25 -8.31
N VAL A 758 4.53 6.64 -9.46
CA VAL A 758 4.72 5.18 -9.63
C VAL A 758 6.20 4.77 -9.74
N ILE A 759 7.13 5.63 -9.33
CA ILE A 759 8.55 5.27 -9.24
C ILE A 759 8.71 4.02 -8.37
N GLY A 760 9.43 3.02 -8.89
CA GLY A 760 9.55 1.69 -8.28
C GLY A 760 8.57 0.63 -8.82
N ASN A 761 7.61 1.01 -9.67
CA ASN A 761 6.75 0.10 -10.41
C ASN A 761 7.00 0.24 -11.93
N GLU A 762 7.91 -0.58 -12.44
CA GLU A 762 8.37 -0.58 -13.84
C GLU A 762 7.21 -0.84 -14.82
N GLU A 763 6.30 -1.77 -14.49
CA GLU A 763 5.13 -2.10 -15.32
C GLU A 763 4.22 -0.88 -15.51
N LYS A 764 3.93 -0.14 -14.43
CA LYS A 764 3.10 1.07 -14.49
C LYS A 764 3.78 2.22 -15.22
N ILE A 765 5.10 2.38 -15.06
CA ILE A 765 5.86 3.38 -15.82
C ILE A 765 5.75 3.09 -17.32
N ALA A 766 5.92 1.83 -17.73
CA ALA A 766 5.78 1.43 -19.13
C ALA A 766 4.37 1.70 -19.66
N GLU A 767 3.31 1.33 -18.92
CA GLU A 767 1.91 1.61 -19.27
C GLU A 767 1.67 3.10 -19.52
N TYR A 768 2.14 3.97 -18.61
CA TYR A 768 1.93 5.42 -18.71
C TYR A 768 2.76 6.06 -19.82
N ILE A 769 3.95 5.54 -20.13
CA ILE A 769 4.75 5.99 -21.26
C ILE A 769 4.05 5.68 -22.59
N VAL A 770 3.40 4.52 -22.72
CA VAL A 770 2.62 4.18 -23.91
C VAL A 770 1.47 5.17 -24.10
N GLU A 771 0.74 5.48 -23.04
CA GLU A 771 -0.35 6.48 -23.10
C GLU A 771 0.17 7.89 -23.43
N LEU A 772 1.30 8.30 -22.86
CA LEU A 772 1.94 9.57 -23.18
C LEU A 772 2.27 9.68 -24.68
N LYS A 773 2.78 8.61 -25.28
CA LYS A 773 3.04 8.54 -26.73
C LYS A 773 1.74 8.59 -27.55
N GLN A 774 0.65 7.98 -27.07
CA GLN A 774 -0.67 8.08 -27.71
C GLN A 774 -1.24 9.50 -27.69
N PHE A 775 -0.89 10.31 -26.67
CA PHE A 775 -1.18 11.75 -26.66
C PHE A 775 -0.29 12.59 -27.58
N GLY A 776 0.69 11.96 -28.25
CA GLY A 776 1.61 12.62 -29.18
C GLY A 776 2.83 13.26 -28.52
N TYR A 777 3.14 12.92 -27.27
CA TYR A 777 4.28 13.49 -26.53
C TYR A 777 5.49 12.56 -26.53
N SER A 778 6.69 13.15 -26.53
CA SER A 778 7.96 12.41 -26.54
C SER A 778 8.44 12.07 -25.12
N VAL A 779 9.19 10.97 -24.99
CA VAL A 779 9.93 10.63 -23.77
C VAL A 779 11.41 10.85 -24.01
N LYS A 780 12.03 11.67 -23.17
CA LYS A 780 13.46 11.98 -23.22
C LYS A 780 14.20 11.11 -22.22
N GLY A 781 15.35 10.57 -22.64
CA GLY A 781 16.25 9.80 -21.77
C GLY A 781 16.73 10.57 -20.54
N PRO A 782 17.19 9.86 -19.50
CA PRO A 782 17.77 10.50 -18.34
C PRO A 782 19.02 11.28 -18.72
N SER A 783 19.39 12.24 -17.89
CA SER A 783 20.55 13.12 -18.03
C SER A 783 21.04 13.47 -16.64
N ILE A 784 22.34 13.28 -16.38
CA ILE A 784 22.92 13.54 -15.07
C ILE A 784 22.85 15.03 -14.71
N ASN A 785 22.90 15.92 -15.70
CA ASN A 785 22.83 17.36 -15.50
C ASN A 785 21.41 17.93 -15.42
N ARG A 786 20.42 17.32 -16.08
CA ARG A 786 19.05 17.87 -16.16
C ARG A 786 18.02 17.11 -15.35
N SER A 787 18.18 15.80 -15.20
CA SER A 787 17.14 14.95 -14.58
C SER A 787 17.10 15.12 -13.07
N GLU A 788 15.93 14.90 -12.49
CA GLU A 788 15.70 15.05 -11.04
C GLU A 788 15.10 13.77 -10.43
N TYR A 789 14.75 13.85 -9.15
CA TYR A 789 13.89 12.85 -8.49
C TYR A 789 12.53 12.70 -9.17
N ARG A 790 12.02 13.78 -9.78
CA ARG A 790 10.72 13.77 -10.45
C ARG A 790 10.91 13.67 -11.96
N PHE A 791 9.93 13.12 -12.65
CA PHE A 791 9.82 13.27 -14.09
C PHE A 791 9.56 14.74 -14.41
N LEU A 792 10.31 15.30 -15.36
CA LEU A 792 10.26 16.72 -15.67
C LEU A 792 9.59 16.97 -17.02
N VAL A 793 8.77 18.02 -17.07
CA VAL A 793 8.24 18.56 -18.32
C VAL A 793 9.36 19.32 -19.03
N GLU A 794 9.68 18.93 -20.27
CA GLU A 794 10.70 19.60 -21.07
C GLU A 794 10.24 19.73 -22.53
N ASN A 795 9.89 20.95 -22.95
CA ASN A 795 9.34 21.28 -24.26
C ASN A 795 8.07 20.45 -24.58
N ASP A 796 8.15 19.59 -25.58
CA ASP A 796 7.12 18.72 -26.14
C ASP A 796 7.11 17.30 -25.52
N GLY A 797 7.85 17.09 -24.43
CA GLY A 797 8.02 15.76 -23.86
C GLY A 797 8.32 15.74 -22.37
N ILE A 798 8.54 14.54 -21.86
CA ILE A 798 8.86 14.27 -20.45
C ILE A 798 10.25 13.66 -20.34
N ARG A 799 11.11 14.24 -19.51
CA ARG A 799 12.42 13.69 -19.17
C ARG A 799 12.30 12.68 -18.03
N LEU A 800 12.93 11.52 -18.23
CA LEU A 800 13.02 10.46 -17.23
C LEU A 800 13.67 10.93 -15.92
N SER A 801 13.13 10.43 -14.81
CA SER A 801 13.72 10.63 -13.51
C SER A 801 14.96 9.74 -13.31
N LEU A 802 15.96 10.25 -12.60
CA LEU A 802 17.09 9.42 -12.13
C LEU A 802 16.64 8.38 -11.09
N ALA A 803 15.56 8.65 -10.35
CA ALA A 803 15.01 7.70 -9.37
C ALA A 803 14.23 6.55 -10.02
N ALA A 804 13.87 6.66 -11.31
CA ALA A 804 13.28 5.56 -12.06
C ALA A 804 14.32 4.51 -12.50
N ILE A 805 15.61 4.82 -12.38
CA ILE A 805 16.70 3.90 -12.72
C ILE A 805 16.89 2.91 -11.56
N LYS A 806 16.75 1.62 -11.86
CA LYS A 806 16.96 0.54 -10.91
C LYS A 806 18.32 0.69 -10.23
N GLY A 807 18.39 0.52 -8.92
CA GLY A 807 19.63 0.63 -8.15
C GLY A 807 20.07 2.05 -7.78
N VAL A 808 19.42 3.10 -8.30
CA VAL A 808 19.67 4.49 -7.85
C VAL A 808 18.81 4.81 -6.62
N GLY A 809 19.42 4.72 -5.44
CA GLY A 809 18.76 5.04 -4.17
C GLY A 809 18.56 6.55 -3.93
N ILE A 810 17.66 6.90 -3.00
CA ILE A 810 17.40 8.30 -2.62
C ILE A 810 18.66 9.01 -2.11
N GLN A 811 19.53 8.31 -1.39
CA GLN A 811 20.79 8.87 -0.88
C GLN A 811 21.75 9.22 -2.03
N ALA A 812 21.95 8.31 -2.98
CA ALA A 812 22.75 8.55 -4.18
C ALA A 812 22.21 9.75 -4.97
N LEU A 813 20.89 9.85 -5.12
CA LEU A 813 20.28 10.97 -5.83
C LEU A 813 20.47 12.32 -5.11
N ARG A 814 20.29 12.36 -3.78
CA ARG A 814 20.53 13.58 -2.98
C ARG A 814 21.98 14.03 -3.12
N GLU A 815 22.91 13.08 -3.14
CA GLU A 815 24.33 13.35 -3.31
C GLU A 815 24.65 13.92 -4.70
N ILE A 816 24.12 13.30 -5.76
CA ILE A 816 24.25 13.81 -7.14
C ILE A 816 23.70 15.24 -7.26
N MET A 817 22.51 15.48 -6.68
CA MET A 817 21.90 16.81 -6.66
C MET A 817 22.71 17.83 -5.86
N ARG A 818 23.27 17.44 -4.71
CA ARG A 818 24.16 18.28 -3.89
C ARG A 818 25.38 18.70 -4.69
N ALA A 819 26.09 17.74 -5.26
CA ALA A 819 27.27 17.99 -6.07
C ALA A 819 26.94 18.93 -7.24
N ARG A 820 25.86 18.65 -7.99
CA ARG A 820 25.45 19.43 -9.17
C ARG A 820 25.15 20.92 -8.90
N LYS A 821 24.85 21.32 -7.65
CA LYS A 821 24.53 22.72 -7.32
C LYS A 821 25.67 23.70 -7.63
N GLU A 822 26.93 23.27 -7.56
CA GLU A 822 28.07 24.15 -7.83
C GLU A 822 28.16 24.48 -9.33
N ARG A 823 28.07 23.46 -10.18
CA ARG A 823 28.05 23.54 -11.65
C ARG A 823 27.65 22.21 -12.28
N SER A 824 27.26 22.25 -13.56
CA SER A 824 27.05 21.04 -14.36
C SER A 824 28.33 20.18 -14.42
N PHE A 825 28.13 18.86 -14.41
CA PHE A 825 29.20 17.88 -14.64
C PHE A 825 29.68 17.98 -16.07
N ARG A 826 31.00 18.10 -16.25
CA ARG A 826 31.63 18.18 -17.57
C ARG A 826 31.80 16.80 -18.21
N ASP A 827 32.21 15.83 -17.39
CA ASP A 827 32.55 14.48 -17.82
C ASP A 827 32.49 13.49 -16.64
N LEU A 828 32.83 12.21 -16.89
CA LEU A 828 32.80 11.14 -15.89
C LEU A 828 33.79 11.37 -14.74
N PHE A 829 34.97 11.95 -15.02
CA PHE A 829 36.00 12.18 -14.01
C PHE A 829 35.59 13.32 -13.08
N ASP A 830 35.06 14.41 -13.63
CA ASP A 830 34.47 15.52 -12.89
C ASP A 830 33.29 15.07 -12.01
N PHE A 831 32.50 14.11 -12.50
CA PHE A 831 31.45 13.48 -11.71
C PHE A 831 32.02 12.73 -10.50
N CYS A 832 32.95 11.78 -10.73
CA CYS A 832 33.56 10.97 -9.66
C CYS A 832 34.31 11.81 -8.62
N LEU A 833 34.92 12.94 -9.00
CA LEU A 833 35.60 13.85 -8.08
C LEU A 833 34.66 14.59 -7.12
N ARG A 834 33.39 14.77 -7.49
CA ARG A 834 32.45 15.63 -6.76
C ARG A 834 31.43 14.86 -5.94
N VAL A 835 31.12 13.62 -6.31
CA VAL A 835 30.19 12.77 -5.55
C VAL A 835 30.91 11.87 -4.54
N SER A 836 30.26 11.58 -3.42
CA SER A 836 30.71 10.54 -2.49
C SER A 836 30.60 9.15 -3.12
N LEU A 837 31.74 8.50 -3.39
CA LEU A 837 31.80 7.16 -3.98
C LEU A 837 31.31 6.04 -3.04
N LYS A 838 31.27 6.29 -1.73
CA LYS A 838 30.59 5.44 -0.73
C LYS A 838 29.07 5.42 -0.97
N THR A 839 28.50 6.58 -1.30
CA THR A 839 27.06 6.74 -1.51
C THR A 839 26.64 6.38 -2.94
N VAL A 840 27.43 6.81 -3.92
CA VAL A 840 27.26 6.52 -5.35
C VAL A 840 28.29 5.46 -5.74
N ASN A 841 27.99 4.21 -5.42
CA ASN A 841 28.89 3.09 -5.67
C ASN A 841 29.03 2.75 -7.17
N ARG A 842 30.03 1.91 -7.50
CA ARG A 842 30.30 1.45 -8.87
C ARG A 842 29.07 0.94 -9.60
N LYS A 843 28.27 0.09 -8.94
CA LYS A 843 27.04 -0.48 -9.50
C LYS A 843 26.01 0.59 -9.84
N THR A 844 25.87 1.63 -9.01
CA THR A 844 24.99 2.77 -9.28
C THR A 844 25.45 3.53 -10.52
N MET A 845 26.76 3.74 -10.67
CA MET A 845 27.32 4.41 -11.85
C MET A 845 27.14 3.58 -13.13
N GLU A 846 27.36 2.27 -13.08
CA GLU A 846 27.05 1.35 -14.20
C GLU A 846 25.60 1.48 -14.63
N HIS A 847 24.66 1.46 -13.68
CA HIS A 847 23.24 1.59 -14.00
C HIS A 847 22.90 2.97 -14.59
N LEU A 848 23.55 4.04 -14.14
CA LEU A 848 23.43 5.38 -14.74
C LEU A 848 23.95 5.40 -16.20
N ILE A 849 25.08 4.72 -16.47
CA ILE A 849 25.61 4.57 -17.83
C ILE A 849 24.66 3.74 -18.69
N TYR A 850 24.21 2.58 -18.20
CA TYR A 850 23.24 1.71 -18.88
C TYR A 850 21.94 2.42 -19.22
N ALA A 851 21.44 3.27 -18.32
CA ALA A 851 20.25 4.09 -18.55
C ALA A 851 20.47 5.23 -19.56
N GLY A 852 21.72 5.57 -19.89
CA GLY A 852 22.07 6.68 -20.77
C GLY A 852 22.14 8.05 -20.09
N ALA A 853 22.21 8.11 -18.75
CA ALA A 853 22.26 9.37 -18.02
C ALA A 853 23.53 10.19 -18.34
N PHE A 854 24.60 9.53 -18.76
CA PHE A 854 25.87 10.13 -19.13
C PHE A 854 26.08 10.31 -20.65
N ASP A 855 25.08 9.98 -21.48
CA ASP A 855 25.18 10.11 -22.95
C ASP A 855 25.45 11.58 -23.38
N GLU A 856 25.13 12.56 -22.53
CA GLU A 856 25.41 13.98 -22.75
C GLU A 856 26.90 14.35 -22.72
N PHE A 857 27.79 13.47 -22.23
CA PHE A 857 29.25 13.65 -22.29
C PHE A 857 29.84 13.35 -23.67
N GLN A 858 29.01 12.98 -24.65
CA GLN A 858 29.41 12.67 -26.03
C GLN A 858 30.45 11.53 -26.13
N GLN A 859 30.46 10.63 -25.15
CA GLN A 859 31.25 9.39 -25.17
C GLN A 859 30.31 8.20 -25.35
N ASP A 860 30.78 7.15 -26.02
CA ASP A 860 30.02 5.90 -26.10
C ASP A 860 29.92 5.25 -24.70
N ARG A 861 28.82 4.54 -24.44
CA ARG A 861 28.62 3.84 -23.17
C ARG A 861 29.71 2.79 -22.91
N ALA A 862 30.30 2.19 -23.94
CA ALA A 862 31.45 1.27 -23.80
C ALA A 862 32.65 2.01 -23.20
N VAL A 863 32.96 3.20 -23.73
CA VAL A 863 34.07 4.05 -23.29
C VAL A 863 33.86 4.50 -21.85
N LEU A 864 32.65 4.92 -21.49
CA LEU A 864 32.29 5.27 -20.10
C LEU A 864 32.47 4.10 -19.13
N LEU A 865 32.03 2.89 -19.48
CA LEU A 865 32.20 1.69 -18.63
C LEU A 865 33.67 1.29 -18.49
N ALA A 866 34.42 1.28 -19.58
CA ALA A 866 35.84 0.94 -19.59
C ALA A 866 36.73 1.97 -18.86
N SER A 867 36.22 3.19 -18.67
CA SER A 867 36.93 4.29 -17.99
C SER A 867 36.49 4.47 -16.53
N LEU A 868 35.51 3.68 -16.06
CA LEU A 868 34.90 3.87 -14.75
C LEU A 868 35.89 3.61 -13.61
N ASP A 869 36.68 2.53 -13.71
CA ASP A 869 37.66 2.18 -12.67
C ASP A 869 38.77 3.23 -12.58
N ALA A 870 39.27 3.72 -13.73
CA ALA A 870 40.25 4.81 -13.79
C ALA A 870 39.69 6.14 -13.23
N ALA A 871 38.41 6.44 -13.45
CA ALA A 871 37.76 7.63 -12.90
C ALA A 871 37.58 7.57 -11.38
N ILE A 872 37.25 6.39 -10.84
CA ILE A 872 37.15 6.13 -9.39
C ILE A 872 38.52 6.25 -8.73
N GLU A 873 39.55 5.63 -9.29
CA GLU A 873 40.93 5.70 -8.78
C GLU A 873 41.45 7.13 -8.77
N HIS A 874 41.24 7.88 -9.86
CA HIS A 874 41.60 9.29 -9.93
C HIS A 874 40.92 10.12 -8.84
N ALA A 875 39.64 9.86 -8.56
CA ALA A 875 38.92 10.56 -7.50
C ALA A 875 39.44 10.24 -6.10
N HIS A 876 39.80 8.98 -5.82
CA HIS A 876 40.44 8.61 -4.55
C HIS A 876 41.81 9.25 -4.36
N LEU A 877 42.61 9.34 -5.42
CA LEU A 877 43.94 9.98 -5.39
C LEU A 877 43.84 11.49 -5.12
N MET A 878 42.86 12.16 -5.71
CA MET A 878 42.66 13.61 -5.56
C MET A 878 41.93 14.00 -4.27
N LYS A 879 41.21 13.06 -3.64
CA LYS A 879 40.46 13.28 -2.38
C LYS A 879 40.55 12.05 -1.45
N PRO A 880 41.70 11.84 -0.77
CA PRO A 880 41.82 10.78 0.23
C PRO A 880 40.89 11.04 1.43
N GLU A 881 40.27 9.98 1.96
CA GLU A 881 39.21 10.08 2.98
C GLU A 881 39.70 10.53 4.38
N ASP A 882 41.02 10.50 4.64
CA ASP A 882 41.63 10.69 5.96
C ASP A 882 42.19 12.09 6.24
N GLY A 883 41.87 13.10 5.43
CA GLY A 883 42.23 14.50 5.74
C GLY A 883 43.73 14.82 5.74
N GLN A 884 44.60 13.89 5.34
CA GLN A 884 46.00 14.19 5.04
C GLN A 884 46.09 14.86 3.67
N ILE A 885 46.01 16.19 3.68
CA ILE A 885 46.49 17.01 2.57
C ILE A 885 48.01 16.92 2.60
N GLN A 886 48.61 16.22 1.64
CA GLN A 886 50.04 16.36 1.42
C GLN A 886 50.37 16.30 -0.07
N PHE A 887 50.90 17.42 -0.56
CA PHE A 887 51.54 17.63 -1.85
C PHE A 887 50.67 17.41 -3.08
N LEU A 888 50.07 18.49 -3.59
CA LEU A 888 50.07 18.90 -5.01
C LEU A 888 49.13 20.11 -5.16
N SER A 889 49.54 21.24 -4.60
CA SER A 889 48.93 22.53 -4.92
C SER A 889 50.04 23.58 -4.90
N ASP A 890 50.68 23.78 -6.05
CA ASP A 890 51.18 25.11 -6.42
C ASP A 890 51.54 25.25 -7.92
N ASP A 891 51.59 24.18 -8.70
CA ASP A 891 51.68 24.27 -10.16
C ASP A 891 50.50 23.55 -10.84
N GLY A 892 49.63 24.32 -11.50
CA GLY A 892 48.41 23.85 -12.15
C GLY A 892 48.65 22.88 -13.31
N LEU A 893 48.78 21.59 -12.99
CA LEU A 893 48.68 20.49 -13.93
C LEU A 893 47.40 19.70 -13.64
N ASP A 894 46.33 20.04 -14.35
CA ASP A 894 45.10 19.24 -14.46
C ASP A 894 45.44 17.88 -15.13
N PHE A 895 45.98 16.93 -14.38
CA PHE A 895 46.34 15.60 -14.91
C PHE A 895 45.11 14.68 -14.93
N GLN A 896 44.09 15.06 -15.70
CA GLN A 896 42.91 14.23 -15.89
C GLN A 896 43.27 13.03 -16.81
N PRO A 897 43.00 11.77 -16.39
CA PRO A 897 43.22 10.62 -17.23
C PRO A 897 42.39 10.69 -18.51
N LYS A 898 42.93 10.18 -19.61
CA LYS A 898 42.18 10.07 -20.87
C LYS A 898 41.19 8.90 -20.79
N TYR A 899 40.04 9.06 -21.44
CA TYR A 899 39.09 7.97 -21.63
C TYR A 899 39.74 6.74 -22.28
N THR A 900 39.42 5.56 -21.76
CA THR A 900 39.81 4.27 -22.32
C THR A 900 39.07 4.04 -23.63
N LYS A 901 39.81 3.93 -24.75
CA LYS A 901 39.22 3.69 -26.06
C LYS A 901 38.89 2.21 -26.23
N VAL A 902 37.62 1.93 -26.49
CA VAL A 902 37.09 0.59 -26.76
C VAL A 902 36.06 0.66 -27.89
N ASP A 903 35.76 -0.48 -28.51
CA ASP A 903 34.72 -0.56 -29.53
C ASP A 903 33.33 -0.23 -28.93
N PRO A 904 32.46 0.48 -29.68
CA PRO A 904 31.12 0.83 -29.21
C PRO A 904 30.28 -0.39 -28.84
N ILE A 905 29.39 -0.23 -27.84
CA ILE A 905 28.45 -1.31 -27.50
C ILE A 905 27.51 -1.55 -28.69
N PRO A 906 27.37 -2.79 -29.17
CA PRO A 906 26.35 -3.12 -30.17
C PRO A 906 24.94 -2.71 -29.72
N THR A 907 24.13 -2.15 -30.61
CA THR A 907 22.80 -1.60 -30.27
C THR A 907 21.91 -2.59 -29.50
N HIS A 908 21.97 -3.89 -29.81
CA HIS A 908 21.19 -4.92 -29.10
C HIS A 908 21.56 -5.06 -27.63
N LEU A 909 22.84 -4.95 -27.28
CA LEU A 909 23.28 -4.94 -25.89
C LEU A 909 22.92 -3.63 -25.20
N LYS A 910 23.05 -2.49 -25.90
CA LYS A 910 22.63 -1.18 -25.38
C LYS A 910 21.15 -1.18 -24.98
N LEU A 911 20.26 -1.67 -25.84
CA LEU A 911 18.82 -1.79 -25.55
C LEU A 911 18.53 -2.80 -24.44
N LYS A 912 19.26 -3.91 -24.38
CA LYS A 912 19.14 -4.90 -23.30
C LYS A 912 19.47 -4.27 -21.95
N TYR A 913 20.55 -3.48 -21.86
CA TYR A 913 20.93 -2.78 -20.64
C TYR A 913 19.90 -1.71 -20.24
N GLU A 914 19.34 -0.97 -21.20
CA GLU A 914 18.23 -0.05 -20.93
C GLU A 914 17.02 -0.78 -20.36
N GLN A 915 16.62 -1.90 -20.96
CA GLN A 915 15.50 -2.71 -20.45
C GLN A 915 15.78 -3.26 -19.05
N GLU A 916 17.02 -3.64 -18.75
CA GLU A 916 17.39 -4.18 -17.43
C GLU A 916 17.30 -3.13 -16.31
N VAL A 917 17.68 -1.88 -16.59
CA VAL A 917 17.76 -0.81 -15.58
C VAL A 917 16.57 0.16 -15.58
N LEU A 918 15.85 0.28 -16.69
CA LEU A 918 14.67 1.16 -16.85
C LEU A 918 13.36 0.38 -17.03
N GLY A 919 13.43 -0.91 -17.37
CA GLY A 919 12.25 -1.73 -17.71
C GLY A 919 11.72 -1.52 -19.12
N LEU A 920 12.27 -0.58 -19.89
CA LEU A 920 11.78 -0.20 -21.23
C LEU A 920 12.90 0.35 -22.13
N PHE A 921 12.65 0.32 -23.44
CA PHE A 921 13.58 0.85 -24.45
C PHE A 921 13.36 2.36 -24.66
N ILE A 922 14.43 3.15 -24.52
CA ILE A 922 14.36 4.62 -24.59
C ILE A 922 15.11 5.17 -25.80
N SER A 923 16.29 4.63 -26.13
CA SER A 923 17.09 5.14 -27.24
C SER A 923 16.50 4.76 -28.60
N GLU A 924 16.26 3.46 -28.84
CA GLU A 924 15.64 2.91 -30.05
C GLU A 924 14.75 1.71 -29.72
N HIS A 925 13.91 1.27 -30.67
CA HIS A 925 13.15 0.02 -30.53
C HIS A 925 13.93 -1.15 -31.15
N PRO A 926 13.94 -2.38 -30.58
CA PRO A 926 14.70 -3.51 -31.13
C PRO A 926 14.48 -3.81 -32.62
N VAL A 927 13.29 -3.50 -33.13
CA VAL A 927 12.92 -3.61 -34.55
C VAL A 927 13.79 -2.73 -35.47
N SER A 928 14.30 -1.58 -34.98
CA SER A 928 15.12 -0.64 -35.75
C SER A 928 16.39 -1.27 -36.33
N MET A 929 16.95 -2.29 -35.66
CA MET A 929 18.16 -2.99 -36.08
C MET A 929 17.98 -3.78 -37.38
N TYR A 930 16.73 -4.08 -37.74
CA TYR A 930 16.38 -4.89 -38.89
C TYR A 930 15.74 -4.06 -40.01
N ARG A 931 16.06 -2.76 -40.09
CA ARG A 931 15.60 -1.85 -41.17
C ARG A 931 15.79 -2.42 -42.58
N ASN A 932 16.89 -3.12 -42.83
CA ASN A 932 17.12 -3.76 -44.14
C ASN A 932 16.07 -4.84 -44.46
N VAL A 933 15.67 -5.63 -43.45
CA VAL A 933 14.57 -6.60 -43.57
C VAL A 933 13.26 -5.86 -43.77
N PHE A 934 13.02 -4.79 -42.99
CA PHE A 934 11.82 -3.95 -43.11
C PHE A 934 11.62 -3.45 -44.56
N TYR A 935 12.64 -2.84 -45.16
CA TYR A 935 12.56 -2.32 -46.54
C TYR A 935 12.49 -3.44 -47.59
N ARG A 936 13.30 -4.50 -47.44
CA ARG A 936 13.34 -5.62 -48.41
C ARG A 936 11.99 -6.33 -48.54
N TYR A 937 11.30 -6.51 -47.42
CA TYR A 937 10.01 -7.21 -47.34
C TYR A 937 8.81 -6.26 -47.35
N ARG A 938 9.03 -4.95 -47.58
CA ARG A 938 7.99 -3.91 -47.61
C ARG A 938 7.05 -4.00 -46.41
N CYS A 939 7.64 -4.07 -45.22
CA CYS A 939 6.89 -4.17 -43.99
C CYS A 939 6.10 -2.89 -43.72
N LYS A 940 4.96 -3.01 -43.05
CA LYS A 940 4.19 -1.89 -42.52
C LYS A 940 4.47 -1.71 -41.04
N LYS A 941 4.29 -0.48 -40.56
CA LYS A 941 4.29 -0.21 -39.11
C LYS A 941 2.95 -0.65 -38.51
N LEU A 942 2.95 -1.03 -37.23
CA LEU A 942 1.74 -1.50 -36.54
C LEU A 942 0.62 -0.45 -36.54
N ALA A 943 0.97 0.84 -36.39
CA ALA A 943 0.01 1.93 -36.45
C ALA A 943 -0.65 2.12 -37.83
N GLU A 944 -0.01 1.66 -38.92
CA GLU A 944 -0.49 1.80 -40.29
C GLU A 944 -1.43 0.66 -40.73
N LEU A 945 -1.60 -0.36 -39.89
CA LEU A 945 -2.42 -1.52 -40.22
C LEU A 945 -3.91 -1.17 -40.30
N GLN A 946 -4.54 -1.58 -41.40
CA GLN A 946 -5.97 -1.38 -41.67
C GLN A 946 -6.71 -2.72 -41.77
N PHE A 947 -7.94 -2.77 -41.27
CA PHE A 947 -8.76 -3.99 -41.27
C PHE A 947 -9.14 -4.52 -42.67
N GLN A 948 -9.08 -3.68 -43.70
CA GLN A 948 -9.44 -4.06 -45.07
C GLN A 948 -8.34 -4.92 -45.75
N GLU A 949 -7.15 -5.00 -45.17
CA GLU A 949 -6.01 -5.68 -45.78
C GLU A 949 -5.93 -7.15 -45.39
N ARG A 950 -6.06 -8.04 -46.38
CA ARG A 950 -6.04 -9.50 -46.18
C ARG A 950 -4.65 -10.10 -45.96
N LYS A 951 -3.58 -9.34 -46.16
CA LYS A 951 -2.19 -9.76 -45.94
C LYS A 951 -1.37 -8.57 -45.44
N ASN A 952 -0.98 -8.62 -44.18
CA ASN A 952 -0.06 -7.66 -43.58
C ASN A 952 1.29 -8.33 -43.33
N THR A 953 2.36 -7.64 -43.72
CA THR A 953 3.73 -8.01 -43.39
C THR A 953 4.25 -7.00 -42.40
N VAL A 954 4.57 -7.42 -41.19
CA VAL A 954 5.06 -6.55 -40.12
C VAL A 954 6.31 -7.12 -39.49
N LEU A 955 7.16 -6.22 -39.00
CA LEU A 955 8.37 -6.59 -38.30
C LEU A 955 8.19 -6.18 -36.84
N VAL A 956 8.18 -7.17 -35.95
CA VAL A 956 7.77 -6.96 -34.56
C VAL A 956 8.73 -7.61 -33.57
N TYR A 957 8.89 -7.00 -32.42
CA TYR A 957 9.57 -7.57 -31.26
C TYR A 957 8.56 -8.31 -30.40
N VAL A 958 8.88 -9.52 -29.94
CA VAL A 958 8.03 -10.32 -29.04
C VAL A 958 8.38 -9.99 -27.60
N SER A 959 7.49 -9.28 -26.90
CA SER A 959 7.67 -8.91 -25.50
C SER A 959 7.19 -9.99 -24.53
N ASP A 960 6.09 -10.68 -24.83
CA ASP A 960 5.60 -11.79 -24.00
C ASP A 960 4.88 -12.90 -24.80
N VAL A 961 4.87 -14.12 -24.26
CA VAL A 961 4.28 -15.32 -24.88
C VAL A 961 3.43 -16.08 -23.85
N HIS A 962 2.12 -16.05 -24.01
CA HIS A 962 1.17 -16.84 -23.22
C HIS A 962 0.74 -18.10 -23.97
N LYS A 963 1.23 -19.25 -23.51
CA LYS A 963 0.88 -20.57 -24.05
C LYS A 963 -0.43 -21.06 -23.44
N LEU A 964 -1.38 -21.43 -24.28
CA LEU A 964 -2.69 -21.95 -23.88
C LEU A 964 -2.99 -23.26 -24.60
N ARG A 965 -3.93 -24.04 -24.04
CA ARG A 965 -4.55 -25.16 -24.75
C ARG A 965 -5.98 -24.79 -25.11
N THR A 966 -6.39 -25.09 -26.33
CA THR A 966 -7.77 -24.93 -26.77
C THR A 966 -8.70 -25.89 -26.02
N LYS A 967 -10.03 -25.70 -26.11
CA LYS A 967 -11.01 -26.65 -25.56
C LYS A 967 -10.85 -28.10 -26.10
N LYS A 968 -10.18 -28.26 -27.25
CA LYS A 968 -9.84 -29.55 -27.87
C LYS A 968 -8.45 -30.09 -27.44
N GLY A 969 -7.76 -29.41 -26.53
CA GLY A 969 -6.45 -29.82 -26.00
C GLY A 969 -5.23 -29.39 -26.83
N GLU A 970 -5.42 -28.79 -28.02
CA GLU A 970 -4.32 -28.38 -28.89
C GLU A 970 -3.63 -27.11 -28.39
N ALA A 971 -2.30 -27.06 -28.47
CA ALA A 971 -1.50 -25.92 -28.03
C ALA A 971 -1.61 -24.71 -28.99
N MET A 972 -1.81 -23.52 -28.44
CA MET A 972 -1.78 -22.23 -29.14
C MET A 972 -1.05 -21.18 -28.29
N ALA A 973 -0.72 -20.02 -28.87
CA ALA A 973 -0.11 -18.93 -28.12
C ALA A 973 -0.72 -17.56 -28.44
N PHE A 974 -0.90 -16.75 -27.41
CA PHE A 974 -1.06 -15.30 -27.53
C PHE A 974 0.31 -14.66 -27.32
N LEU A 975 0.68 -13.74 -28.20
CA LEU A 975 1.95 -13.04 -28.22
C LEU A 975 1.66 -11.57 -28.01
N GLN A 976 2.39 -10.92 -27.11
CA GLN A 976 2.45 -9.47 -27.07
C GLN A 976 3.58 -9.03 -27.99
N VAL A 977 3.27 -8.23 -29.02
CA VAL A 977 4.25 -7.82 -30.02
C VAL A 977 4.30 -6.30 -30.16
N SER A 978 5.47 -5.75 -30.46
CA SER A 978 5.68 -4.30 -30.51
C SER A 978 6.57 -3.86 -31.67
N ASP A 979 6.43 -2.61 -32.11
CA ASP A 979 7.33 -1.92 -33.02
C ASP A 979 7.60 -0.47 -32.58
N GLU A 980 8.25 0.35 -33.42
CA GLU A 980 8.53 1.76 -33.11
C GLU A 980 7.25 2.61 -32.87
N THR A 981 6.08 2.13 -33.31
CA THR A 981 4.81 2.86 -33.27
C THR A 981 3.85 2.41 -32.17
N GLY A 982 4.02 1.21 -31.61
CA GLY A 982 3.23 0.76 -30.47
C GLY A 982 3.20 -0.76 -30.30
N ASP A 983 2.28 -1.21 -29.45
CA ASP A 983 2.06 -2.61 -29.11
C ASP A 983 0.77 -3.15 -29.75
N LEU A 984 0.77 -4.44 -30.09
CA LEU A 984 -0.38 -5.17 -30.62
C LEU A 984 -0.37 -6.60 -30.07
N GLN A 985 -1.56 -7.16 -29.78
CA GLN A 985 -1.67 -8.57 -29.46
C GLN A 985 -1.68 -9.39 -30.75
N ALA A 986 -0.86 -10.43 -30.83
CA ALA A 986 -0.83 -11.37 -31.94
C ALA A 986 -1.22 -12.79 -31.49
N VAL A 987 -1.82 -13.58 -32.38
CA VAL A 987 -2.32 -14.92 -32.05
C VAL A 987 -1.75 -15.95 -32.99
N ALA A 988 -1.10 -16.97 -32.44
CA ALA A 988 -0.68 -18.17 -33.14
C ALA A 988 -1.63 -19.33 -32.83
N PHE A 989 -2.57 -19.61 -33.74
CA PHE A 989 -3.46 -20.76 -33.66
C PHE A 989 -2.70 -22.10 -33.76
N PRO A 990 -3.29 -23.23 -33.36
CA PRO A 990 -2.56 -24.49 -33.20
C PRO A 990 -1.73 -24.94 -34.40
N ASN A 991 -2.23 -24.79 -35.63
CA ASN A 991 -1.49 -25.17 -36.84
C ASN A 991 -0.21 -24.35 -37.03
N VAL A 992 -0.28 -23.05 -36.72
CA VAL A 992 0.86 -22.12 -36.83
C VAL A 992 1.82 -22.31 -35.65
N TYR A 993 1.27 -22.49 -34.44
CA TYR A 993 2.06 -22.77 -33.24
C TYR A 993 2.87 -24.06 -33.37
N ARG A 994 2.28 -25.14 -33.90
CA ARG A 994 2.98 -26.41 -34.12
C ARG A 994 4.15 -26.26 -35.10
N LYS A 995 4.03 -25.39 -36.11
CA LYS A 995 5.05 -25.20 -37.14
C LYS A 995 6.19 -24.28 -36.68
N TYR A 996 5.90 -23.28 -35.85
CA TYR A 996 6.84 -22.21 -35.50
C TYR A 996 7.04 -22.00 -34.00
N SER A 997 6.72 -23.00 -33.16
CA SER A 997 6.81 -22.91 -31.69
C SER A 997 8.18 -22.41 -31.20
N ASN A 998 9.25 -22.77 -31.91
CA ASN A 998 10.61 -22.43 -31.53
C ASN A 998 10.94 -20.94 -31.74
N LEU A 999 10.20 -20.24 -32.60
CA LEU A 999 10.39 -18.81 -32.88
C LEU A 999 9.58 -17.93 -31.91
N PHE A 1000 8.56 -18.48 -31.27
CA PHE A 1000 7.72 -17.77 -30.30
C PHE A 1000 8.37 -17.73 -28.92
N GLN A 1001 9.42 -16.91 -28.80
CA GLN A 1001 10.16 -16.67 -27.57
C GLN A 1001 10.27 -15.17 -27.26
N ASN A 1002 10.27 -14.82 -25.98
CA ASN A 1002 10.47 -13.44 -25.54
C ASN A 1002 11.84 -12.93 -26.00
N GLY A 1003 11.89 -11.69 -26.49
CA GLY A 1003 13.13 -11.07 -26.96
C GLY A 1003 13.46 -11.27 -28.43
N GLN A 1004 12.69 -12.07 -29.17
CA GLN A 1004 12.90 -12.29 -30.60
C GLN A 1004 12.30 -11.15 -31.45
N VAL A 1005 12.99 -10.77 -32.53
CA VAL A 1005 12.39 -9.93 -33.60
C VAL A 1005 11.98 -10.84 -34.75
N LEU A 1006 10.69 -10.78 -35.09
CA LEU A 1006 10.04 -11.66 -36.04
C LEU A 1006 9.45 -10.85 -37.19
N LEU A 1007 9.65 -11.35 -38.41
CA LEU A 1007 8.88 -10.95 -39.59
C LEU A 1007 7.59 -11.77 -39.58
N VAL A 1008 6.46 -11.12 -39.31
CA VAL A 1008 5.15 -11.75 -39.15
C VAL A 1008 4.29 -11.45 -40.38
N PHE A 1009 3.74 -12.51 -40.98
CA PHE A 1009 2.71 -12.42 -41.99
C PHE A 1009 1.37 -12.75 -41.34
N GLY A 1010 0.43 -11.80 -41.35
CA GLY A 1010 -0.81 -11.95 -40.62
C GLY A 1010 -1.97 -11.14 -41.15
N ILE A 1011 -3.13 -11.35 -40.54
CA ILE A 1011 -4.38 -10.64 -40.84
C ILE A 1011 -4.80 -9.88 -39.59
N LEU A 1012 -5.11 -8.59 -39.74
CA LEU A 1012 -5.64 -7.81 -38.63
C LEU A 1012 -7.13 -8.12 -38.46
N GLU A 1013 -7.54 -8.52 -37.27
CA GLU A 1013 -8.91 -8.85 -36.92
C GLU A 1013 -9.34 -8.04 -35.68
N SER A 1014 -10.63 -7.73 -35.57
CA SER A 1014 -11.21 -7.12 -34.37
C SER A 1014 -12.01 -8.16 -33.61
N ARG A 1015 -11.70 -8.35 -32.32
CA ARG A 1015 -12.48 -9.21 -31.43
C ARG A 1015 -12.71 -8.48 -30.12
N ASN A 1016 -13.97 -8.34 -29.70
CA ASN A 1016 -14.37 -7.57 -28.50
C ASN A 1016 -13.81 -6.13 -28.50
N ASP A 1017 -13.90 -5.43 -29.63
CA ASP A 1017 -13.36 -4.07 -29.84
C ASP A 1017 -11.84 -3.92 -29.64
N LYS A 1018 -11.09 -5.02 -29.55
CA LYS A 1018 -9.62 -5.04 -29.49
C LYS A 1018 -9.05 -5.52 -30.82
N ARG A 1019 -8.04 -4.80 -31.32
CA ARG A 1019 -7.28 -5.17 -32.53
C ARG A 1019 -6.33 -6.33 -32.19
N GLN A 1020 -6.34 -7.38 -33.00
CA GLN A 1020 -5.42 -8.51 -32.87
C GLN A 1020 -4.85 -8.91 -34.24
N LEU A 1021 -3.59 -9.32 -34.27
CA LEU A 1021 -2.91 -9.82 -35.46
C LEU A 1021 -2.91 -11.35 -35.47
N ILE A 1022 -3.68 -11.95 -36.37
CA ILE A 1022 -3.69 -13.41 -36.54
C ILE A 1022 -2.47 -13.81 -37.37
N ILE A 1023 -1.54 -14.52 -36.75
CA ILE A 1023 -0.30 -14.98 -37.39
C ILE A 1023 -0.64 -16.13 -38.35
N ARG A 1024 -0.18 -16.00 -39.59
CA ARG A 1024 -0.28 -17.05 -40.63
C ARG A 1024 1.08 -17.68 -40.90
N ASP A 1025 2.11 -16.86 -40.96
CA ASP A 1025 3.49 -17.29 -41.19
C ASP A 1025 4.45 -16.38 -40.43
N VAL A 1026 5.63 -16.87 -40.08
CA VAL A 1026 6.63 -16.13 -39.32
C VAL A 1026 8.05 -16.56 -39.69
N GLN A 1027 8.96 -15.60 -39.72
CA GLN A 1027 10.39 -15.83 -39.94
C GLN A 1027 11.22 -15.02 -38.96
N SER A 1028 12.38 -15.56 -38.55
CA SER A 1028 13.32 -14.82 -37.72
C SER A 1028 13.97 -13.68 -38.51
N ALA A 1029 13.89 -12.45 -37.99
CA ALA A 1029 14.52 -11.31 -38.62
C ALA A 1029 16.05 -11.43 -38.63
N GLU A 1030 16.62 -12.09 -37.61
CA GLU A 1030 18.05 -12.36 -37.51
C GLU A 1030 18.55 -13.28 -38.63
N THR A 1031 17.88 -14.41 -38.84
CA THR A 1031 18.22 -15.33 -39.94
C THR A 1031 18.09 -14.66 -41.30
N LEU A 1032 17.07 -13.82 -41.49
CA LEU A 1032 16.88 -13.05 -42.72
C LEU A 1032 17.99 -12.02 -42.92
N GLN A 1033 18.42 -11.35 -41.86
CA GLN A 1033 19.51 -10.37 -41.93
C GLN A 1033 20.87 -11.03 -42.20
N GLN A 1034 21.13 -12.23 -41.65
CA GLN A 1034 22.34 -13.00 -41.97
C GLN A 1034 22.37 -13.42 -43.44
N LYS A 1035 21.27 -13.96 -43.97
CA LYS A 1035 21.14 -14.27 -45.41
C LYS A 1035 21.37 -13.05 -46.30
N LEU A 1036 20.96 -11.86 -45.86
CA LEU A 1036 21.23 -10.61 -46.59
C LEU A 1036 22.70 -10.16 -46.52
N LYS A 1037 23.44 -10.55 -45.48
CA LYS A 1037 24.89 -10.25 -45.35
C LYS A 1037 25.75 -11.19 -46.20
N ASP A 1038 25.33 -12.43 -46.38
CA ASP A 1038 26.05 -13.44 -47.17
C ASP A 1038 25.73 -13.42 -48.67
N ALA A 1039 24.83 -12.54 -49.09
CA ALA A 1039 24.38 -12.45 -50.47
C ALA A 1039 25.55 -12.13 -51.42
N ARG A 1040 25.64 -12.82 -52.55
CA ARG A 1040 26.64 -12.60 -53.61
C ARG A 1040 25.92 -12.36 -54.93
N LEU A 1041 26.38 -11.38 -55.69
CA LEU A 1041 25.88 -11.14 -57.03
C LEU A 1041 26.76 -11.88 -58.03
N PHE A 1042 26.18 -12.86 -58.73
CA PHE A 1042 26.81 -13.54 -59.86
C PHE A 1042 26.36 -12.92 -61.17
N ILE A 1043 27.32 -12.58 -62.03
CA ILE A 1043 27.09 -12.11 -63.39
C ILE A 1043 27.80 -13.07 -64.34
N ARG A 1044 27.03 -13.76 -65.17
CA ARG A 1044 27.55 -14.66 -66.20
C ARG A 1044 27.94 -13.84 -67.44
N ILE A 1045 29.20 -13.95 -67.83
CA ILE A 1045 29.76 -13.33 -69.03
C ILE A 1045 29.82 -14.40 -70.13
N VAL A 1046 29.09 -14.15 -71.21
CA VAL A 1046 29.09 -14.96 -72.44
C VAL A 1046 29.88 -14.18 -73.49
N GLU A 1047 30.75 -14.86 -74.23
CA GLU A 1047 31.62 -14.23 -75.23
C GLU A 1047 30.78 -13.90 -76.48
N GLU A 1048 30.56 -12.61 -76.73
CA GLU A 1048 29.70 -12.06 -77.79
C GLU A 1048 30.32 -10.76 -78.35
N GLU A 1049 29.93 -10.34 -79.56
CA GLU A 1049 30.29 -9.02 -80.09
C GLU A 1049 29.87 -7.91 -79.10
N GLY A 1050 30.82 -7.05 -78.72
CA GLY A 1050 30.60 -5.97 -77.75
C GLY A 1050 30.89 -6.31 -76.28
N GLU A 1051 31.50 -7.47 -75.96
CA GLU A 1051 31.85 -7.84 -74.57
C GLU A 1051 32.65 -6.74 -73.83
N ARG A 1052 33.64 -6.12 -74.51
CA ARG A 1052 34.45 -5.05 -73.91
C ARG A 1052 33.62 -3.81 -73.55
N GLU A 1053 32.59 -3.48 -74.33
CA GLU A 1053 31.67 -2.37 -74.04
C GLU A 1053 30.74 -2.72 -72.88
N LYS A 1054 30.17 -3.94 -72.86
CA LYS A 1054 29.35 -4.45 -71.74
C LYS A 1054 30.13 -4.46 -70.42
N LEU A 1055 31.41 -4.86 -70.43
CA LEU A 1055 32.26 -4.83 -69.24
C LEU A 1055 32.61 -3.39 -68.79
N PHE A 1056 32.74 -2.45 -69.73
CA PHE A 1056 32.97 -1.04 -69.42
C PHE A 1056 31.73 -0.40 -68.77
N ASP A 1057 30.54 -0.69 -69.27
CA ASP A 1057 29.30 -0.18 -68.70
C ASP A 1057 28.93 -0.89 -67.38
N LEU A 1058 29.25 -2.18 -67.24
CA LEU A 1058 29.20 -2.88 -65.95
C LEU A 1058 30.04 -2.14 -64.91
N LYS A 1059 31.28 -1.77 -65.25
CA LYS A 1059 32.16 -1.02 -64.35
C LYS A 1059 31.56 0.33 -63.92
N LYS A 1060 30.87 1.05 -64.82
CA LYS A 1060 30.17 2.29 -64.48
C LYS A 1060 29.00 2.05 -63.53
N ILE A 1061 28.17 1.03 -63.80
CA ILE A 1061 27.01 0.68 -62.97
C ILE A 1061 27.47 0.29 -61.55
N LEU A 1062 28.49 -0.55 -61.44
CA LEU A 1062 29.06 -0.98 -60.15
C LEU A 1062 29.65 0.18 -59.34
N LYS A 1063 30.30 1.15 -60.02
CA LYS A 1063 30.81 2.35 -59.35
C LYS A 1063 29.70 3.30 -58.88
N HIS A 1064 28.61 3.40 -59.63
CA HIS A 1064 27.48 4.28 -59.31
C HIS A 1064 26.59 3.71 -58.20
N HIS A 1065 26.42 2.39 -58.15
CA HIS A 1065 25.60 1.67 -57.18
C HIS A 1065 26.43 0.91 -56.14
N ARG A 1066 27.47 1.55 -55.60
CA ARG A 1066 28.44 0.89 -54.70
C ARG A 1066 27.78 0.42 -53.40
N GLY A 1067 28.13 -0.79 -52.95
CA GLY A 1067 27.61 -1.37 -51.70
C GLY A 1067 28.49 -2.47 -51.12
N LYS A 1068 27.90 -3.32 -50.27
CA LYS A 1068 28.62 -4.33 -49.47
C LYS A 1068 28.53 -5.75 -50.03
N THR A 1069 27.86 -5.95 -51.17
CA THR A 1069 27.61 -7.26 -51.75
C THR A 1069 28.75 -7.63 -52.71
N PRO A 1070 29.47 -8.73 -52.49
CA PRO A 1070 30.51 -9.19 -53.42
C PRO A 1070 29.93 -9.49 -54.81
N VAL A 1071 30.61 -9.01 -55.84
CA VAL A 1071 30.26 -9.27 -57.24
C VAL A 1071 31.23 -10.29 -57.82
N ILE A 1072 30.69 -11.37 -58.38
CA ILE A 1072 31.42 -12.48 -58.99
C ILE A 1072 31.07 -12.55 -60.46
N LEU A 1073 32.08 -12.44 -61.31
CA LEU A 1073 31.94 -12.66 -62.75
C LEU A 1073 32.23 -14.12 -63.07
N PHE A 1074 31.31 -14.78 -63.77
CA PHE A 1074 31.50 -16.14 -64.26
C PHE A 1074 31.68 -16.12 -65.78
N TYR A 1075 32.90 -16.36 -66.25
CA TYR A 1075 33.23 -16.43 -67.66
C TYR A 1075 32.88 -17.81 -68.21
N ALA A 1076 31.82 -17.89 -69.02
CA ALA A 1076 31.21 -19.15 -69.43
C ALA A 1076 32.12 -20.02 -70.30
N ARG A 1077 32.95 -19.41 -71.16
CA ARG A 1077 33.90 -20.11 -72.06
C ARG A 1077 35.05 -20.77 -71.29
N GLU A 1078 35.62 -20.04 -70.34
CA GLU A 1078 36.78 -20.48 -69.55
C GLU A 1078 36.37 -21.29 -68.31
N ARG A 1079 35.06 -21.39 -68.01
CA ARG A 1079 34.51 -21.94 -66.77
C ARG A 1079 35.19 -21.39 -65.52
N ARG A 1080 35.49 -20.09 -65.54
CA ARG A 1080 36.26 -19.41 -64.50
C ARG A 1080 35.40 -18.38 -63.78
N THR A 1081 35.50 -18.35 -62.46
CA THR A 1081 34.91 -17.29 -61.63
C THR A 1081 35.96 -16.30 -61.16
N VAL A 1082 35.66 -15.01 -61.25
CA VAL A 1082 36.50 -13.92 -60.74
C VAL A 1082 35.67 -13.07 -59.78
N GLN A 1083 36.06 -13.05 -58.51
CA GLN A 1083 35.49 -12.10 -57.55
C GLN A 1083 36.15 -10.73 -57.73
N LEU A 1084 35.34 -9.69 -57.86
CA LEU A 1084 35.83 -8.33 -57.99
C LEU A 1084 36.25 -7.76 -56.62
N SER A 1085 37.20 -6.82 -56.66
CA SER A 1085 37.67 -6.08 -55.46
C SER A 1085 36.55 -5.24 -54.84
N GLU A 1086 36.66 -4.91 -53.55
CA GLU A 1086 35.64 -4.20 -52.77
C GLU A 1086 35.17 -2.86 -53.38
N GLN A 1087 36.02 -2.22 -54.17
CA GLN A 1087 35.66 -1.00 -54.92
C GLN A 1087 34.58 -1.21 -56.00
N TYR A 1088 34.29 -2.46 -56.37
CA TYR A 1088 33.26 -2.86 -57.34
C TYR A 1088 32.14 -3.69 -56.72
N TRP A 1089 32.05 -3.73 -55.38
CA TRP A 1089 30.91 -4.34 -54.70
C TRP A 1089 29.68 -3.44 -54.82
N ILE A 1090 28.50 -4.05 -54.87
CA ILE A 1090 27.25 -3.36 -55.22
C ILE A 1090 26.25 -3.39 -54.05
N ASP A 1091 25.38 -2.39 -53.99
CA ASP A 1091 24.18 -2.43 -53.17
C ASP A 1091 23.05 -3.12 -53.94
N LEU A 1092 22.29 -4.02 -53.30
CA LEU A 1092 21.24 -4.82 -53.94
C LEU A 1092 19.94 -4.03 -54.17
N GLY A 1093 20.05 -2.75 -54.52
CA GLY A 1093 18.93 -1.90 -54.88
C GLY A 1093 18.26 -2.37 -56.17
N SER A 1094 16.92 -2.26 -56.23
CA SER A 1094 16.12 -2.72 -57.37
C SER A 1094 16.51 -2.05 -58.70
N GLU A 1095 17.00 -0.81 -58.65
CA GLU A 1095 17.40 -0.06 -59.85
C GLU A 1095 18.73 -0.56 -60.45
N GLY A 1096 19.74 -0.80 -59.60
CA GLY A 1096 21.05 -1.30 -60.05
C GLY A 1096 20.95 -2.70 -60.65
N ILE A 1097 20.20 -3.59 -59.99
CA ILE A 1097 19.96 -4.95 -60.49
C ILE A 1097 19.18 -4.94 -61.81
N ALA A 1098 18.17 -4.08 -61.95
CA ALA A 1098 17.41 -3.96 -63.20
C ALA A 1098 18.29 -3.50 -64.38
N LYS A 1099 19.21 -2.54 -64.15
CA LYS A 1099 20.18 -2.10 -65.16
C LYS A 1099 21.14 -3.23 -65.57
N LEU A 1100 21.62 -4.02 -64.60
CA LEU A 1100 22.48 -5.17 -64.88
C LEU A 1100 21.75 -6.26 -65.66
N LYS A 1101 20.50 -6.56 -65.30
CA LYS A 1101 19.66 -7.53 -66.04
C LYS A 1101 19.36 -7.08 -67.46
N ARG A 1102 19.17 -5.78 -67.69
CA ARG A 1102 19.05 -5.24 -69.06
C ARG A 1102 20.32 -5.40 -69.88
N LEU A 1103 21.50 -5.29 -69.24
CA LEU A 1103 22.79 -5.34 -69.93
C LEU A 1103 23.27 -6.77 -70.21
N PHE A 1104 23.01 -7.72 -69.31
CA PHE A 1104 23.50 -9.10 -69.40
C PHE A 1104 22.39 -10.15 -69.64
N GLY A 1105 21.12 -9.77 -69.53
CA GLY A 1105 19.98 -10.69 -69.57
C GLY A 1105 19.57 -11.18 -68.18
N ASP A 1106 18.28 -11.46 -68.00
CA ASP A 1106 17.70 -11.85 -66.71
C ASP A 1106 18.29 -13.14 -66.12
N ASP A 1107 18.61 -14.10 -66.99
CA ASP A 1107 19.15 -15.41 -66.60
C ASP A 1107 20.64 -15.38 -66.26
N ASN A 1108 21.33 -14.27 -66.58
CA ASN A 1108 22.77 -14.12 -66.39
C ASN A 1108 23.12 -13.26 -65.17
N VAL A 1109 22.14 -12.74 -64.44
CA VAL A 1109 22.35 -11.91 -63.23
C VAL A 1109 21.59 -12.53 -62.06
N ILE A 1110 22.32 -13.22 -61.19
CA ILE A 1110 21.76 -14.00 -60.08
C ILE A 1110 22.27 -13.44 -58.77
N VAL A 1111 21.36 -13.12 -57.85
CA VAL A 1111 21.70 -12.81 -56.46
C VAL A 1111 21.50 -14.09 -55.66
N GLN A 1112 22.57 -14.62 -55.08
CA GLN A 1112 22.57 -15.86 -54.31
C GLN A 1112 22.80 -15.60 -52.83
#